data_AF-A0A367I5Y5-F1
#
_entry.id   AF-A0A367I5Y5-F1
#
_cell.length_a   1.000
_cell.length_b   1.000
_cell.length_c   1.000
_cell.angle_alpha   90.00
_cell.angle_beta   90.00
_cell.angle_gamma   90.00
#
_symmetry.space_group_name_H-M   'P 1'
#
loop_
_entity.id
_entity.type
_entity.pdbx_description
1 polymer ?
#
loop_
_entity_poly.entity_id
_entity_poly.type
_entity_poly.pdbx_seq_one_letter_code
_entity_poly.pdbx_strand_id
1 'polypeptide(L)'
;MVDARDISGKQKQIAVSEFFEKNKHFLGFDSLQRSLITAVKEAVDNSLDACEEARILPNIVVEINRLKGEDIELISQDNGPGIPRDAIENVFGKFLLGSRFHAIRQTRGQQGIGITGVVMYAQLTTGAKTRVISKIANDSSAVFVELGLDTRKNRAIKSKERREVWIDENTGEEVRHGLKISTIMKAKYQRGKQSVYQYLRMTSIVNPHATISLIVRGRDGEILEEGKWIRTSERLPRVVEEIKPHPHGIQLGTLQRMLRESEQRKMTSFLRHNFSGVSVRAAKEVLSTSAIEDDRVPKRINSEDAKKLIASFQKVKLLPPPTDCLSPIDDLLIKKGLSKAIDSRFASTVTRLPTVSQGNPFQIEVGLVFGGDISADGPIEVLRFANRVPLMYQQGGCALTKAIESIDWKRYGLDHPGGKGLPKGAAAVLIHLASTNVQFTSEAKEAVADNEEVFDEIRKGLLEVGRGLKNHLKKKDQRKKAKEKFELVNVILPEIAKKTSKILGREEPDLAPVITQIMNAVFCEEELGWDKERKLATCSIKIFNYTARARAYTILLKWPENENITMVENSNGGRKEARGIWAWRLDTLNPGTSTTISVSLSGLSKGDWTDTDIFFRGNGDIIGATKIDEKILEEIRKSEALTAIRNEISESESQEVNEVVSERELVEKEETNNSDGINIFADFEEGSE
;
A
#
# COMPACT_ATOMS: atom_id res chain seq x y z
N MET A 1 -29.96 53.92 -8.83
CA MET A 1 -30.22 52.47 -8.76
C MET A 1 -29.57 51.83 -9.98
N VAL A 2 -28.60 50.95 -9.79
CA VAL A 2 -28.02 50.19 -10.91
C VAL A 2 -29.02 49.09 -11.24
N ASP A 3 -29.48 49.04 -12.49
CA ASP A 3 -30.48 48.08 -12.96
C ASP A 3 -29.93 46.65 -12.81
N ALA A 4 -30.72 45.72 -12.24
CA ALA A 4 -30.27 44.35 -11.97
C ALA A 4 -29.90 43.59 -13.27
N ARG A 5 -30.44 44.05 -14.41
CA ARG A 5 -30.12 43.56 -15.76
C ARG A 5 -28.70 43.90 -16.20
N ASP A 6 -28.20 45.08 -15.83
CA ASP A 6 -26.81 45.51 -16.12
C ASP A 6 -25.78 44.78 -15.25
N ILE A 7 -26.19 44.34 -14.06
CA ILE A 7 -25.36 43.50 -13.17
C ILE A 7 -25.31 42.05 -13.71
N SER A 8 -26.42 41.53 -14.24
CA SER A 8 -26.49 40.19 -14.83
C SER A 8 -25.65 40.06 -16.11
N GLY A 9 -25.63 41.09 -16.97
CA GLY A 9 -24.79 41.11 -18.18
C GLY A 9 -23.27 41.11 -17.92
N LYS A 10 -22.83 41.40 -16.69
CA LYS A 10 -21.42 41.34 -16.27
C LYS A 10 -21.00 39.97 -15.75
N GLN A 11 -21.93 39.03 -15.56
CA GLN A 11 -21.61 37.68 -15.12
C GLN A 11 -21.00 36.89 -16.28
N LYS A 12 -19.70 36.59 -16.19
CA LYS A 12 -18.98 35.76 -17.17
C LYS A 12 -18.68 34.39 -16.56
N GLN A 13 -19.06 33.33 -17.27
CA GLN A 13 -18.64 31.98 -16.93
C GLN A 13 -17.13 31.84 -17.17
N ILE A 14 -16.40 31.43 -16.15
CA ILE A 14 -14.94 31.26 -16.20
C ILE A 14 -14.65 29.80 -16.59
N ALA A 15 -13.73 29.60 -17.53
CA ALA A 15 -13.27 28.26 -17.90
C ALA A 15 -12.48 27.62 -16.74
N VAL A 16 -12.54 26.29 -16.61
CA VAL A 16 -11.84 25.55 -15.54
C VAL A 16 -10.33 25.87 -15.53
N SER A 17 -9.71 26.00 -16.71
CA SER A 17 -8.30 26.37 -16.82
C SER A 17 -8.02 27.79 -16.32
N GLU A 18 -8.92 28.75 -16.58
CA GLU A 18 -8.78 30.14 -16.09
C GLU A 18 -8.95 30.21 -14.56
N PHE A 19 -9.79 29.35 -13.97
CA PHE A 19 -9.89 29.21 -12.52
C PHE A 19 -8.55 28.75 -11.90
N PHE A 20 -7.91 27.74 -12.48
CA PHE A 20 -6.63 27.23 -11.99
C PHE A 20 -5.45 28.17 -12.30
N GLU A 21 -5.52 28.92 -13.39
CA GLU A 21 -4.55 29.97 -13.72
C GLU A 21 -4.51 31.05 -12.62
N LYS A 22 -5.68 31.44 -12.10
CA LYS A 22 -5.81 32.40 -10.98
C LYS A 22 -5.49 31.77 -9.63
N ASN A 23 -5.76 30.47 -9.47
CA ASN A 23 -5.62 29.77 -8.19
C ASN A 23 -4.59 28.61 -8.25
N LYS A 24 -3.35 28.94 -8.61
CA LYS A 24 -2.24 27.97 -8.77
C LYS A 24 -1.95 27.16 -7.50
N HIS A 25 -2.26 27.71 -6.33
CA HIS A 25 -2.05 27.07 -5.04
C HIS A 25 -2.91 25.81 -4.83
N PHE A 26 -4.12 25.74 -5.43
CA PHE A 26 -4.96 24.52 -5.37
C PHE A 26 -4.34 23.34 -6.12
N LEU A 27 -3.51 23.61 -7.13
CA LEU A 27 -2.75 22.60 -7.86
C LEU A 27 -1.41 22.27 -7.19
N GLY A 28 -1.08 22.87 -6.05
CA GLY A 28 0.21 22.65 -5.38
C GLY A 28 1.39 23.44 -5.97
N PHE A 29 1.12 24.46 -6.80
CA PHE A 29 2.14 25.38 -7.35
C PHE A 29 2.16 26.70 -6.56
N ASP A 30 2.50 26.64 -5.28
CA ASP A 30 2.56 27.81 -4.39
C ASP A 30 3.95 28.50 -4.37
N SER A 31 5.01 27.71 -4.50
CA SER A 31 6.40 28.08 -4.29
C SER A 31 7.29 27.34 -5.29
N LEU A 32 8.41 27.96 -5.68
CA LEU A 32 9.31 27.39 -6.70
C LEU A 32 9.82 25.99 -6.36
N GLN A 33 9.97 25.68 -5.06
CA GLN A 33 10.44 24.37 -4.59
C GLN A 33 9.34 23.33 -4.67
N ARG A 34 8.13 23.67 -4.18
CA ARG A 34 6.98 22.77 -4.22
C ARG A 34 6.54 22.50 -5.65
N SER A 35 6.56 23.51 -6.52
CA SER A 35 6.23 23.38 -7.94
C SER A 35 7.02 22.27 -8.63
N LEU A 36 8.32 22.14 -8.34
CA LEU A 36 9.15 21.08 -8.90
C LEU A 36 8.74 19.70 -8.39
N ILE A 37 8.51 19.58 -7.08
CA ILE A 37 8.11 18.31 -6.45
C ILE A 37 6.74 17.87 -6.96
N THR A 38 5.77 18.79 -7.05
CA THR A 38 4.45 18.54 -7.63
C THR A 38 4.58 18.05 -9.08
N ALA A 39 5.41 18.70 -9.90
CA ALA A 39 5.60 18.27 -11.29
C ALA A 39 6.20 16.86 -11.41
N VAL A 40 7.20 16.53 -10.57
CA VAL A 40 7.79 15.19 -10.53
C VAL A 40 6.78 14.16 -9.99
N LYS A 41 6.03 14.50 -8.95
CA LYS A 41 4.97 13.66 -8.36
C LYS A 41 3.96 13.24 -9.42
N GLU A 42 3.39 14.22 -10.12
CA GLU A 42 2.38 13.95 -11.16
C GLU A 42 2.95 13.19 -12.36
N ALA A 43 4.21 13.43 -12.75
CA ALA A 43 4.83 12.68 -13.84
C ALA A 43 5.09 11.21 -13.47
N VAL A 44 5.67 10.96 -12.29
CA VAL A 44 6.02 9.62 -11.81
C VAL A 44 4.77 8.80 -11.49
N ASP A 45 3.75 9.39 -10.85
CA ASP A 45 2.53 8.66 -10.48
C ASP A 45 1.75 8.21 -11.73
N ASN A 46 1.65 9.07 -12.75
CA ASN A 46 1.02 8.69 -14.02
C ASN A 46 1.82 7.61 -14.76
N SER A 47 3.16 7.69 -14.72
CA SER A 47 4.05 6.68 -15.32
C SER A 47 3.86 5.31 -14.64
N LEU A 48 3.81 5.28 -13.30
CA LEU A 48 3.59 4.07 -12.52
C LEU A 48 2.21 3.46 -12.81
N ASP A 49 1.15 4.28 -12.81
CA ASP A 49 -0.20 3.80 -13.10
C ASP A 49 -0.29 3.22 -14.52
N ALA A 50 0.29 3.89 -15.53
CA ALA A 50 0.26 3.42 -16.91
C ALA A 50 1.02 2.09 -17.11
N CYS A 51 2.16 1.93 -16.43
CA CYS A 51 2.91 0.67 -16.44
C CYS A 51 2.14 -0.46 -15.74
N GLU A 52 1.54 -0.19 -14.59
CA GLU A 52 0.79 -1.18 -13.82
C GLU A 52 -0.48 -1.65 -14.55
N GLU A 53 -1.20 -0.73 -15.20
CA GLU A 53 -2.40 -1.03 -16.00
C GLU A 53 -2.04 -1.87 -17.24
N ALA A 54 -0.90 -1.59 -17.88
CA ALA A 54 -0.38 -2.38 -18.99
C ALA A 54 0.37 -3.66 -18.56
N ARG A 55 0.48 -3.94 -17.25
CA ARG A 55 1.23 -5.06 -16.67
C ARG A 55 2.72 -5.09 -17.08
N ILE A 56 3.32 -3.91 -17.26
CA ILE A 56 4.74 -3.72 -17.56
C ILE A 56 5.48 -3.35 -16.26
N LEU A 57 6.64 -3.93 -16.02
CA LEU A 57 7.46 -3.55 -14.86
C LEU A 57 8.07 -2.15 -15.05
N PRO A 58 7.75 -1.16 -14.20
CA PRO A 58 8.11 0.23 -14.43
C PRO A 58 9.63 0.48 -14.36
N ASN A 59 10.14 1.20 -15.35
CA ASN A 59 11.46 1.81 -15.38
C ASN A 59 11.30 3.29 -15.72
N ILE A 60 11.53 4.15 -14.73
CA ILE A 60 11.28 5.58 -14.81
C ILE A 60 12.58 6.33 -14.62
N VAL A 61 12.87 7.26 -15.53
CA VAL A 61 14.02 8.16 -15.48
C VAL A 61 13.52 9.59 -15.35
N VAL A 62 13.97 10.28 -14.32
CA VAL A 62 13.69 11.69 -14.07
C VAL A 62 14.99 12.47 -14.19
N GLU A 63 15.04 13.42 -15.12
CA GLU A 63 16.17 14.34 -15.27
C GLU A 63 15.74 15.78 -14.96
N ILE A 64 16.59 16.49 -14.23
CA ILE A 64 16.35 17.88 -13.84
C ILE A 64 17.57 18.69 -14.27
N ASN A 65 17.44 19.48 -15.34
CA ASN A 65 18.51 20.31 -15.85
C ASN A 65 18.28 21.77 -15.43
N ARG A 66 19.22 22.36 -14.68
CA ARG A 66 19.14 23.78 -14.30
C ARG A 66 19.54 24.67 -15.49
N LEU A 67 18.65 25.56 -15.91
CA LEU A 67 18.92 26.52 -16.98
C LEU A 67 19.37 27.88 -16.40
N LYS A 68 19.49 28.90 -17.27
CA LYS A 68 19.81 30.28 -16.86
C LYS A 68 18.67 30.85 -16.02
N GLY A 69 19.01 31.56 -14.94
CA GLY A 69 18.03 32.14 -14.02
C GLY A 69 17.44 31.11 -13.04
N GLU A 70 16.11 31.15 -12.89
CA GLU A 70 15.31 30.24 -12.05
C GLU A 70 14.54 29.20 -12.89
N ASP A 71 14.87 29.09 -14.17
CA ASP A 71 14.24 28.14 -15.08
C ASP A 71 14.93 26.77 -14.95
N ILE A 72 14.11 25.72 -14.94
CA ILE A 72 14.54 24.32 -14.90
C ILE A 72 13.81 23.57 -16.01
N GLU A 73 14.55 22.71 -16.69
CA GLU A 73 13.98 21.71 -17.58
C GLU A 73 13.78 20.41 -16.79
N LEU A 74 12.53 19.97 -16.70
CA LEU A 74 12.15 18.68 -16.13
C LEU A 74 11.87 17.72 -17.28
N ILE A 75 12.57 16.59 -17.27
CA ILE A 75 12.38 15.49 -18.21
C ILE A 75 11.95 14.26 -17.40
N SER A 76 10.85 13.62 -17.81
CA SER A 76 10.40 12.34 -17.25
C SER A 76 10.20 11.37 -18.40
N GLN A 77 10.88 10.22 -18.34
CA GLN A 77 10.78 9.15 -19.32
C GLN A 77 10.34 7.86 -18.63
N ASP A 78 9.37 7.18 -19.22
CA ASP A 78 8.87 5.88 -18.79
C ASP A 78 8.93 4.84 -19.90
N ASN A 79 8.83 3.58 -19.51
CA ASN A 79 8.69 2.42 -20.39
C ASN A 79 7.24 1.91 -20.43
N GLY A 80 6.25 2.78 -20.28
CA GLY A 80 4.84 2.42 -20.33
C GLY A 80 4.36 2.03 -21.74
N PRO A 81 3.05 1.84 -21.93
CA PRO A 81 2.46 1.48 -23.23
C PRO A 81 2.50 2.61 -24.27
N GLY A 82 2.82 3.84 -23.86
CA GLY A 82 2.66 5.04 -24.66
C GLY A 82 1.20 5.52 -24.74
N ILE A 83 0.99 6.69 -25.34
CA ILE A 83 -0.33 7.32 -25.52
C ILE A 83 -0.64 7.43 -27.01
N PRO A 84 -1.83 6.98 -27.47
CA PRO A 84 -2.27 7.15 -28.85
C PRO A 84 -2.32 8.61 -29.26
N ARG A 85 -1.91 8.88 -30.50
CA ARG A 85 -1.83 10.24 -31.07
C ARG A 85 -3.07 11.10 -30.80
N ASP A 86 -4.26 10.56 -31.04
CA ASP A 86 -5.50 11.31 -30.94
C ASP A 86 -5.92 11.56 -29.48
N ALA A 87 -5.40 10.75 -28.54
CA ALA A 87 -5.61 10.91 -27.12
C ALA A 87 -4.64 11.91 -26.46
N ILE A 88 -3.46 12.17 -27.03
CA ILE A 88 -2.44 13.07 -26.44
C ILE A 88 -3.04 14.46 -26.14
N GLU A 89 -3.80 15.03 -27.07
CA GLU A 89 -4.42 16.36 -26.88
C GLU A 89 -5.38 16.39 -25.68
N ASN A 90 -6.14 15.31 -25.52
CA ASN A 90 -7.14 15.19 -24.49
C ASN A 90 -6.51 14.95 -23.11
N VAL A 91 -5.47 14.12 -23.03
CA VAL A 91 -4.77 13.80 -21.77
C VAL A 91 -4.01 15.00 -21.22
N PHE A 92 -3.31 15.75 -22.06
CA PHE A 92 -2.48 16.86 -21.62
C PHE A 92 -3.19 18.23 -21.67
N GLY A 93 -4.29 18.34 -22.42
CA GLY A 93 -4.92 19.62 -22.78
C GLY A 93 -6.30 19.89 -22.21
N LYS A 94 -6.93 18.91 -21.54
CA LYS A 94 -8.25 19.09 -20.93
C LYS A 94 -8.20 18.79 -19.45
N PHE A 95 -8.44 19.82 -18.63
CA PHE A 95 -8.70 19.60 -17.21
C PHE A 95 -9.98 18.79 -17.01
N LEU A 96 -9.96 17.93 -15.99
CA LEU A 96 -11.08 17.09 -15.58
C LEU A 96 -11.50 16.05 -16.61
N LEU A 97 -10.58 15.63 -17.48
CA LEU A 97 -10.78 14.51 -18.37
C LEU A 97 -9.99 13.30 -17.86
N GLY A 98 -10.69 12.19 -17.65
CA GLY A 98 -10.05 10.94 -17.24
C GLY A 98 -11.03 9.79 -17.19
N SER A 99 -10.57 8.59 -17.52
CA SER A 99 -11.32 7.34 -17.31
C SER A 99 -11.57 7.03 -15.83
N ARG A 100 -10.87 7.73 -14.92
CA ARG A 100 -10.82 7.46 -13.48
C ARG A 100 -11.90 8.18 -12.64
N PHE A 101 -12.74 8.99 -13.27
CA PHE A 101 -13.73 9.83 -12.56
C PHE A 101 -14.98 9.09 -12.11
N HIS A 102 -15.39 8.07 -12.85
CA HIS A 102 -16.64 7.36 -12.61
C HIS A 102 -16.43 6.05 -11.85
N ALA A 103 -15.20 5.50 -11.88
CA ALA A 103 -14.86 4.25 -11.24
C ALA A 103 -14.43 4.44 -9.78
N ILE A 104 -15.14 3.76 -8.87
CA ILE A 104 -14.74 3.67 -7.46
C ILE A 104 -13.74 2.51 -7.33
N ARG A 105 -12.46 2.84 -7.41
CA ARG A 105 -11.33 1.92 -7.20
C ARG A 105 -10.14 2.67 -6.62
N GLN A 106 -9.24 1.97 -5.95
CA GLN A 106 -8.00 2.60 -5.46
C GLN A 106 -7.18 3.13 -6.65
N THR A 107 -6.86 4.42 -6.62
CA THR A 107 -5.98 5.09 -7.61
C THR A 107 -5.03 6.06 -6.92
N ARG A 108 -3.85 6.30 -7.51
CA ARG A 108 -2.91 7.33 -7.07
C ARG A 108 -3.47 8.73 -7.36
N GLY A 109 -3.94 8.93 -8.60
CA GLY A 109 -4.58 10.15 -9.08
C GLY A 109 -6.10 10.03 -9.29
N GLN A 110 -6.88 10.89 -8.63
CA GLN A 110 -8.36 10.85 -8.60
C GLN A 110 -9.05 11.85 -9.54
N GLN A 111 -8.42 13.00 -9.85
CA GLN A 111 -9.12 14.18 -10.38
C GLN A 111 -8.70 14.60 -11.80
N GLY A 112 -7.85 13.85 -12.52
CA GLY A 112 -7.50 14.18 -13.91
C GLY A 112 -7.01 15.63 -14.14
N ILE A 113 -6.36 16.22 -13.14
CA ILE A 113 -5.85 17.61 -13.15
C ILE A 113 -4.32 17.69 -13.17
N GLY A 114 -3.65 16.60 -12.80
CA GLY A 114 -2.22 16.57 -12.45
C GLY A 114 -1.30 17.07 -13.55
N ILE A 115 -1.12 16.26 -14.58
CA ILE A 115 -0.16 16.55 -15.66
C ILE A 115 -0.55 17.77 -16.50
N THR A 116 -1.85 18.02 -16.69
CA THR A 116 -2.38 19.23 -17.32
C THR A 116 -2.00 20.49 -16.52
N GLY A 117 -2.00 20.40 -15.18
CA GLY A 117 -1.54 21.46 -14.29
C GLY A 117 -0.06 21.78 -14.47
N VAL A 118 0.78 20.77 -14.69
CA VAL A 118 2.22 20.92 -14.98
C VAL A 118 2.42 21.67 -16.31
N VAL A 119 1.71 21.28 -17.37
CA VAL A 119 1.75 21.94 -18.69
C VAL A 119 1.32 23.40 -18.57
N MET A 120 0.24 23.66 -17.83
CA MET A 120 -0.26 25.02 -17.58
C MET A 120 0.76 25.85 -16.81
N TYR A 121 1.35 25.33 -15.73
CA TYR A 121 2.33 26.05 -14.93
C TYR A 121 3.60 26.40 -15.71
N ALA A 122 4.09 25.47 -16.54
CA ALA A 122 5.22 25.72 -17.44
C ALA A 122 4.90 26.88 -18.41
N GLN A 123 3.77 26.80 -19.11
CA GLN A 123 3.35 27.85 -20.05
C GLN A 123 3.16 29.21 -19.36
N LEU A 124 2.61 29.25 -18.16
CA LEU A 124 2.39 30.50 -17.42
C LEU A 124 3.68 31.13 -16.87
N THR A 125 4.71 30.33 -16.60
CA THR A 125 5.94 30.82 -15.96
C THR A 125 7.05 31.16 -16.96
N THR A 126 7.21 30.36 -18.01
CA THR A 126 8.29 30.49 -19.00
C THR A 126 7.78 30.75 -20.41
N GLY A 127 6.47 30.55 -20.66
CA GLY A 127 5.90 30.61 -22.01
C GLY A 127 6.29 29.41 -22.90
N ALA A 128 7.08 28.47 -22.39
CA ALA A 128 7.52 27.31 -23.14
C ALA A 128 6.39 26.29 -23.32
N LYS A 129 6.36 25.65 -24.49
CA LYS A 129 5.49 24.51 -24.77
C LYS A 129 6.11 23.23 -24.20
N THR A 130 5.27 22.31 -23.75
CA THR A 130 5.71 21.00 -23.27
C THR A 130 5.95 20.08 -24.45
N ARG A 131 7.14 19.47 -24.53
CA ARG A 131 7.47 18.48 -25.56
C ARG A 131 7.05 17.10 -25.06
N VAL A 132 6.30 16.38 -25.88
CA VAL A 132 5.86 15.01 -25.60
C VAL A 132 6.31 14.11 -26.74
N ILE A 133 6.95 13.01 -26.37
CA ILE A 133 7.36 11.93 -27.27
C ILE A 133 6.63 10.68 -26.80
N SER A 134 5.84 10.07 -27.67
CA SER A 134 5.04 8.89 -27.34
C SER A 134 5.27 7.80 -28.37
N LYS A 135 5.56 6.58 -27.92
CA LYS A 135 5.72 5.41 -28.77
C LYS A 135 4.86 4.26 -28.24
N ILE A 136 3.98 3.74 -29.10
CA ILE A 136 3.21 2.52 -28.83
C ILE A 136 3.94 1.33 -29.44
N ALA A 137 3.91 0.18 -28.77
CA ALA A 137 4.61 -1.03 -29.22
C ALA A 137 4.23 -1.46 -30.66
N ASN A 138 2.94 -1.33 -31.02
CA ASN A 138 2.43 -1.73 -32.33
C ASN A 138 2.72 -0.70 -33.44
N ASP A 139 3.08 0.54 -33.11
CA ASP A 139 3.37 1.57 -34.12
C ASP A 139 4.81 1.46 -34.63
N SER A 140 5.07 1.79 -35.89
CA SER A 140 6.43 1.76 -36.46
C SER A 140 7.27 3.00 -36.13
N SER A 141 6.64 4.10 -35.69
CA SER A 141 7.31 5.38 -35.44
C SER A 141 6.79 6.03 -34.15
N ALA A 142 7.63 6.80 -33.47
CA ALA A 142 7.21 7.60 -32.32
C ALA A 142 6.60 8.93 -32.78
N VAL A 143 5.63 9.42 -32.01
CA VAL A 143 4.99 10.72 -32.22
C VAL A 143 5.68 11.77 -31.36
N PHE A 144 6.23 12.80 -32.00
CA PHE A 144 6.82 13.97 -31.34
C PHE A 144 5.86 15.15 -31.49
N VAL A 145 5.50 15.80 -30.39
CA VAL A 145 4.58 16.93 -30.42
C VAL A 145 4.92 17.97 -29.34
N GLU A 146 4.80 19.25 -29.69
CA GLU A 146 4.83 20.36 -28.73
C GLU A 146 3.40 20.76 -28.37
N LEU A 147 3.08 20.73 -27.08
CA LEU A 147 1.76 21.03 -26.52
C LEU A 147 1.79 22.35 -25.75
N GLY A 148 0.83 23.22 -26.08
CA GLY A 148 0.41 24.33 -25.22
C GLY A 148 -1.05 24.16 -24.79
N LEU A 149 -1.52 24.98 -23.87
CA LEU A 149 -2.89 25.01 -23.38
C LEU A 149 -3.56 26.34 -23.73
N ASP A 150 -4.75 26.27 -24.33
CA ASP A 150 -5.68 27.40 -24.43
C ASP A 150 -6.55 27.44 -23.16
N THR A 151 -6.26 28.37 -22.25
CA THR A 151 -6.97 28.48 -20.97
C THR A 151 -8.42 28.94 -21.12
N ARG A 152 -8.78 29.62 -22.22
CA ARG A 152 -10.17 30.06 -22.44
C ARG A 152 -11.05 28.93 -22.96
N LYS A 153 -10.51 28.07 -23.82
CA LYS A 153 -11.25 26.96 -24.43
C LYS A 153 -11.08 25.63 -23.70
N ASN A 154 -10.17 25.54 -22.72
CA ASN A 154 -9.77 24.31 -22.04
C ASN A 154 -9.42 23.21 -23.06
N ARG A 155 -8.53 23.52 -24.01
CA ARG A 155 -8.04 22.59 -25.05
C ARG A 155 -6.55 22.76 -25.27
N ALA A 156 -5.86 21.69 -25.66
CA ALA A 156 -4.46 21.78 -26.06
C ALA A 156 -4.30 22.36 -27.47
N ILE A 157 -3.24 23.14 -27.65
CA ILE A 157 -2.75 23.62 -28.94
C ILE A 157 -1.53 22.79 -29.31
N LYS A 158 -1.66 21.97 -30.36
CA LYS A 158 -0.57 21.16 -30.91
C LYS A 158 0.27 21.98 -31.89
N SER A 159 1.59 21.78 -31.85
CA SER A 159 2.54 22.34 -32.82
C SER A 159 3.72 21.40 -33.05
N LYS A 160 4.39 21.56 -34.20
CA LYS A 160 5.59 20.80 -34.60
C LYS A 160 5.42 19.29 -34.44
N GLU A 161 4.32 18.76 -34.98
CA GLU A 161 4.09 17.32 -35.00
C GLU A 161 4.99 16.66 -36.03
N ARG A 162 5.75 15.63 -35.62
CA ARG A 162 6.57 14.80 -36.52
C ARG A 162 6.58 13.35 -36.07
N ARG A 163 6.89 12.45 -37.01
CA ARG A 163 7.01 11.00 -36.76
C ARG A 163 8.40 10.55 -37.13
N GLU A 164 9.14 10.05 -36.15
CA GLU A 164 10.52 9.62 -36.30
C GLU A 164 10.76 8.38 -35.43
N VAL A 165 11.84 7.65 -35.71
CA VAL A 165 12.29 6.57 -34.83
C VAL A 165 12.82 7.20 -33.54
N TRP A 166 12.36 6.71 -32.39
CA TRP A 166 12.84 7.21 -31.11
C TRP A 166 14.03 6.36 -30.64
N ILE A 167 15.21 6.97 -30.70
CA ILE A 167 16.44 6.39 -30.17
C ILE A 167 16.68 7.00 -28.79
N ASP A 168 16.96 6.15 -27.79
CA ASP A 168 17.32 6.59 -26.46
C ASP A 168 18.72 7.22 -26.49
N GLU A 169 18.84 8.46 -25.99
CA GLU A 169 20.10 9.21 -25.97
C GLU A 169 21.13 8.58 -25.02
N ASN A 170 20.67 7.83 -24.02
CA ASN A 170 21.54 7.23 -23.00
C ASN A 170 22.05 5.84 -23.38
N THR A 171 21.26 5.04 -24.11
CA THR A 171 21.64 3.67 -24.50
C THR A 171 21.98 3.53 -25.98
N GLY A 172 21.58 4.48 -26.83
CA GLY A 172 21.73 4.40 -28.28
C GLY A 172 20.80 3.37 -28.95
N GLU A 173 19.87 2.78 -28.19
CA GLU A 173 18.93 1.77 -28.68
C GLU A 173 17.57 2.37 -29.05
N GLU A 174 16.84 1.71 -29.95
CA GLU A 174 15.49 2.11 -30.31
C GLU A 174 14.50 1.80 -29.18
N VAL A 175 13.78 2.83 -28.72
CA VAL A 175 12.74 2.70 -27.71
C VAL A 175 11.50 2.08 -28.36
N ARG A 176 11.17 0.84 -27.97
CA ARG A 176 10.04 0.09 -28.55
C ARG A 176 8.67 0.65 -28.13
N HIS A 177 8.56 1.09 -26.88
CA HIS A 177 7.36 1.68 -26.30
C HIS A 177 7.74 2.58 -25.11
N GLY A 178 6.93 3.59 -24.84
CA GLY A 178 7.13 4.50 -23.70
C GLY A 178 6.64 5.91 -23.97
N LEU A 179 6.84 6.77 -22.98
CA LEU A 179 6.50 8.18 -23.03
C LEU A 179 7.65 9.01 -22.45
N LYS A 180 8.04 10.10 -23.13
CA LYS A 180 8.99 11.10 -22.62
C LYS A 180 8.33 12.47 -22.65
N ILE A 181 8.25 13.10 -21.48
CA ILE A 181 7.70 14.44 -21.28
C ILE A 181 8.85 15.36 -20.89
N SER A 182 8.99 16.48 -21.59
CA SER A 182 9.99 17.51 -21.32
C SER A 182 9.33 18.86 -21.20
N THR A 183 9.49 19.52 -20.06
CA THR A 183 8.86 20.81 -19.77
C THR A 183 9.84 21.78 -19.14
N ILE A 184 9.73 23.07 -19.47
CA ILE A 184 10.60 24.12 -18.94
C ILE A 184 9.74 25.02 -18.04
N MET A 185 10.08 25.11 -16.76
CA MET A 185 9.30 25.86 -15.78
C MET A 185 10.16 26.59 -14.77
N LYS A 186 9.62 27.66 -14.17
CA LYS A 186 10.26 28.33 -13.03
C LYS A 186 10.17 27.47 -11.78
N ALA A 187 11.30 27.00 -11.30
CA ALA A 187 11.39 26.07 -10.19
C ALA A 187 12.77 26.14 -9.51
N LYS A 188 12.86 25.68 -8.26
CA LYS A 188 14.12 25.64 -7.51
C LYS A 188 14.37 24.26 -6.93
N TYR A 189 15.43 23.61 -7.40
CA TYR A 189 15.90 22.35 -6.81
C TYR A 189 16.65 22.62 -5.49
N GLN A 190 16.25 21.96 -4.41
CA GLN A 190 16.92 22.02 -3.11
C GLN A 190 17.14 20.61 -2.55
N ARG A 191 18.28 20.42 -1.87
CA ARG A 191 18.60 19.19 -1.12
C ARG A 191 18.00 19.23 0.29
N GLY A 192 17.63 18.07 0.83
CA GLY A 192 17.13 17.93 2.20
C GLY A 192 15.88 17.07 2.31
N LYS A 193 15.16 17.19 3.43
CA LYS A 193 13.97 16.37 3.74
C LYS A 193 12.78 16.63 2.80
N GLN A 194 12.67 17.82 2.24
CA GLN A 194 11.64 18.19 1.25
C GLN A 194 12.28 18.35 -0.13
N SER A 195 12.98 17.32 -0.58
CA SER A 195 13.64 17.29 -1.88
C SER A 195 12.96 16.28 -2.81
N VAL A 196 13.19 16.46 -4.11
CA VAL A 196 12.78 15.47 -5.12
C VAL A 196 13.46 14.12 -4.87
N TYR A 197 14.74 14.13 -4.45
CA TYR A 197 15.46 12.91 -4.07
C TYR A 197 14.71 12.12 -2.99
N GLN A 198 14.31 12.78 -1.90
CA GLN A 198 13.56 12.12 -0.82
C GLN A 198 12.18 11.65 -1.29
N TYR A 199 11.49 12.40 -2.16
CA TYR A 199 10.24 11.96 -2.77
C TYR A 199 10.41 10.64 -3.52
N LEU A 200 11.37 10.58 -4.46
CA LEU A 200 11.63 9.38 -5.26
C LEU A 200 12.13 8.21 -4.40
N ARG A 201 12.94 8.48 -3.37
CA ARG A 201 13.34 7.48 -2.36
C ARG A 201 12.12 6.84 -1.72
N MET A 202 11.17 7.63 -1.21
CA MET A 202 9.95 7.12 -0.60
C MET A 202 9.04 6.40 -1.60
N THR A 203 8.91 6.92 -2.82
CA THR A 203 8.15 6.26 -3.90
C THR A 203 8.74 4.88 -4.20
N SER A 204 10.06 4.72 -4.13
CA SER A 204 10.74 3.44 -4.36
C SER A 204 10.54 2.42 -3.22
N ILE A 205 10.26 2.87 -1.99
CA ILE A 205 9.95 2.01 -0.83
C ILE A 205 8.59 1.35 -1.02
N VAL A 206 7.61 2.14 -1.46
CA VAL A 206 6.22 1.70 -1.62
C VAL A 206 5.99 0.92 -2.91
N ASN A 207 6.82 1.15 -3.93
CA ASN A 207 6.73 0.48 -5.22
C ASN A 207 8.01 -0.34 -5.45
N PRO A 208 8.18 -1.49 -4.76
CA PRO A 208 9.40 -2.30 -4.85
C PRO A 208 9.61 -2.94 -6.23
N HIS A 209 8.56 -3.02 -7.05
CA HIS A 209 8.61 -3.48 -8.44
C HIS A 209 9.12 -2.44 -9.44
N ALA A 210 9.21 -1.18 -9.04
CA ALA A 210 9.65 -0.09 -9.90
C ALA A 210 11.16 0.17 -9.78
N THR A 211 11.79 0.41 -10.94
CA THR A 211 13.13 0.99 -11.02
C THR A 211 12.98 2.48 -11.29
N ILE A 212 13.58 3.31 -10.42
CA ILE A 212 13.51 4.77 -10.53
C ILE A 212 14.93 5.32 -10.56
N SER A 213 15.23 6.19 -11.52
CA SER A 213 16.51 6.88 -11.64
C SER A 213 16.29 8.40 -11.63
N LEU A 214 17.16 9.13 -10.92
CA LEU A 214 17.19 10.58 -10.83
C LEU A 214 18.56 11.08 -11.29
N ILE A 215 18.58 12.05 -12.20
CA ILE A 215 19.78 12.77 -12.62
C ILE A 215 19.51 14.26 -12.49
N VAL A 216 20.29 14.95 -11.66
CA VAL A 216 20.19 16.41 -11.50
C VAL A 216 21.44 17.05 -12.06
N ARG A 217 21.29 17.85 -13.11
CA ARG A 217 22.39 18.58 -13.75
C ARG A 217 22.41 20.06 -13.32
N GLY A 218 23.59 20.56 -12.99
CA GLY A 218 23.89 21.95 -12.71
C GLY A 218 23.87 22.81 -13.98
N ARG A 219 24.15 24.11 -13.80
CA ARG A 219 24.15 25.07 -14.92
C ARG A 219 25.27 24.80 -15.94
N ASP A 220 26.38 24.25 -15.45
CA ASP A 220 27.57 23.96 -16.23
C ASP A 220 27.60 22.50 -16.72
N GLY A 221 26.49 21.77 -16.57
CA GLY A 221 26.38 20.36 -16.96
C GLY A 221 26.92 19.36 -15.93
N GLU A 222 27.47 19.84 -14.80
CA GLU A 222 27.91 19.00 -13.68
C GLU A 222 26.74 18.19 -13.08
N ILE A 223 26.99 16.92 -12.71
CA ILE A 223 26.00 16.12 -11.99
C ILE A 223 25.99 16.57 -10.53
N LEU A 224 24.93 17.30 -10.15
CA LEU A 224 24.74 17.75 -8.77
C LEU A 224 24.32 16.59 -7.88
N GLU A 225 23.42 15.73 -8.34
CA GLU A 225 22.89 14.64 -7.54
C GLU A 225 22.39 13.53 -8.46
N GLU A 226 22.71 12.30 -8.09
CA GLU A 226 22.24 11.10 -8.77
C GLU A 226 21.61 10.15 -7.77
N GLY A 227 20.55 9.48 -8.19
CA GLY A 227 19.88 8.47 -7.39
C GLY A 227 19.42 7.34 -8.29
N LYS A 228 19.75 6.10 -7.94
CA LYS A 228 19.27 4.93 -8.67
C LYS A 228 18.71 3.91 -7.69
N TRP A 229 17.41 3.67 -7.81
CA TRP A 229 16.65 2.75 -6.95
C TRP A 229 16.16 1.58 -7.77
N ILE A 230 16.97 0.52 -7.84
CA ILE A 230 16.67 -0.71 -8.61
C ILE A 230 15.51 -1.48 -7.96
N ARG A 231 14.60 -2.05 -8.75
CA ARG A 231 13.52 -2.91 -8.25
C ARG A 231 14.06 -4.10 -7.45
N THR A 232 13.34 -4.48 -6.39
CA THR A 232 13.64 -5.65 -5.54
C THR A 232 12.65 -6.79 -5.71
N SER A 233 11.54 -6.54 -6.39
CA SER A 233 10.50 -7.52 -6.71
C SER A 233 10.17 -7.45 -8.21
N GLU A 234 9.86 -8.59 -8.81
CA GLU A 234 9.27 -8.66 -10.16
C GLU A 234 7.74 -8.89 -10.09
N ARG A 235 7.19 -9.03 -8.87
CA ARG A 235 5.76 -9.20 -8.68
C ARG A 235 5.06 -7.85 -8.78
N LEU A 236 4.21 -7.72 -9.81
CA LEU A 236 3.32 -6.58 -9.95
C LEU A 236 2.17 -6.63 -8.92
N PRO A 237 1.67 -5.47 -8.48
CA PRO A 237 0.44 -5.37 -7.70
C PRO A 237 -0.75 -6.11 -8.30
N ARG A 238 -1.71 -6.51 -7.45
CA ARG A 238 -3.00 -7.01 -7.95
C ARG A 238 -3.77 -5.91 -8.67
N VAL A 239 -4.48 -6.29 -9.73
CA VAL A 239 -5.39 -5.41 -10.47
C VAL A 239 -6.56 -5.07 -9.55
N VAL A 240 -6.98 -3.81 -9.55
CA VAL A 240 -8.12 -3.34 -8.77
C VAL A 240 -9.37 -3.37 -9.63
N GLU A 241 -10.43 -3.96 -9.09
CA GLU A 241 -11.74 -3.96 -9.73
C GLU A 241 -12.56 -2.73 -9.32
N GLU A 242 -13.40 -2.26 -10.23
CA GLU A 242 -14.32 -1.17 -9.96
C GLU A 242 -15.51 -1.69 -9.13
N ILE A 243 -15.82 -0.97 -8.05
CA ILE A 243 -16.98 -1.30 -7.21
C ILE A 243 -18.08 -0.27 -7.34
N LYS A 244 -19.30 -0.71 -7.02
CA LYS A 244 -20.47 0.17 -6.89
C LYS A 244 -20.41 0.93 -5.57
N PRO A 245 -21.02 2.13 -5.51
CA PRO A 245 -21.07 2.90 -4.26
C PRO A 245 -21.82 2.13 -3.18
N HIS A 246 -21.36 2.23 -1.93
CA HIS A 246 -22.05 1.62 -0.79
C HIS A 246 -23.04 2.62 -0.17
N PRO A 247 -24.26 2.21 0.24
CA PRO A 247 -25.30 3.13 0.68
C PRO A 247 -24.94 4.03 1.87
N HIS A 248 -24.12 3.55 2.82
CA HIS A 248 -23.68 4.36 3.98
C HIS A 248 -22.85 5.59 3.59
N GLY A 249 -22.22 5.58 2.41
CA GLY A 249 -21.35 6.67 1.95
C GLY A 249 -22.02 7.73 1.10
N ILE A 250 -23.32 7.57 0.83
CA ILE A 250 -23.99 8.34 -0.20
C ILE A 250 -24.62 9.60 0.37
N GLN A 251 -24.33 10.71 -0.29
CA GLN A 251 -24.93 12.01 -0.01
C GLN A 251 -26.20 12.23 -0.84
N LEU A 252 -27.06 13.13 -0.38
CA LEU A 252 -28.33 13.46 -1.02
C LEU A 252 -28.18 13.85 -2.49
N GLY A 253 -27.19 14.68 -2.82
CA GLY A 253 -26.95 15.11 -4.20
C GLY A 253 -26.60 13.93 -5.12
N THR A 254 -25.73 13.03 -4.67
CA THR A 254 -25.34 11.83 -5.42
C THR A 254 -26.53 10.89 -5.61
N LEU A 255 -27.30 10.63 -4.54
CA LEU A 255 -28.50 9.81 -4.62
C LEU A 255 -29.52 10.39 -5.60
N GLN A 256 -29.78 11.70 -5.55
CA GLN A 256 -30.71 12.38 -6.46
C GLN A 256 -30.25 12.34 -7.92
N ARG A 257 -28.94 12.37 -8.17
CA ARG A 257 -28.38 12.19 -9.51
C ARG A 257 -28.62 10.76 -9.98
N MET A 258 -28.27 9.77 -9.15
CA MET A 258 -28.47 8.35 -9.46
C MET A 258 -29.95 8.00 -9.70
N LEU A 259 -30.87 8.58 -8.93
CA LEU A 259 -32.31 8.39 -9.12
C LEU A 259 -32.81 8.95 -10.47
N ARG A 260 -32.26 10.09 -10.91
CA ARG A 260 -32.59 10.72 -12.21
C ARG A 260 -32.01 9.96 -13.40
N GLU A 261 -30.77 9.52 -13.28
CA GLU A 261 -30.02 8.78 -14.30
C GLU A 261 -30.42 7.28 -14.34
N SER A 262 -31.14 6.79 -13.33
CA SER A 262 -31.49 5.38 -13.23
C SER A 262 -32.27 4.86 -14.43
N GLU A 263 -31.86 3.71 -14.95
CA GLU A 263 -32.58 2.97 -15.99
C GLU A 263 -33.62 1.99 -15.42
N GLN A 264 -33.65 1.82 -14.10
CA GLN A 264 -34.46 0.80 -13.44
C GLN A 264 -35.92 1.24 -13.27
N ARG A 265 -36.85 0.30 -13.44
CA ARG A 265 -38.31 0.56 -13.32
C ARG A 265 -38.83 0.50 -11.89
N LYS A 266 -38.19 -0.29 -11.02
CA LYS A 266 -38.60 -0.54 -9.62
C LYS A 266 -37.51 -0.09 -8.65
N MET A 267 -37.91 0.40 -7.47
CA MET A 267 -36.97 0.81 -6.41
C MET A 267 -36.14 -0.35 -5.85
N THR A 268 -36.75 -1.52 -5.68
CA THR A 268 -36.02 -2.74 -5.27
C THR A 268 -34.89 -3.10 -6.24
N SER A 269 -35.15 -3.02 -7.54
CA SER A 269 -34.14 -3.24 -8.59
C SER A 269 -33.07 -2.15 -8.58
N PHE A 270 -33.47 -0.89 -8.41
CA PHE A 270 -32.54 0.23 -8.29
C PHE A 270 -31.54 0.03 -7.15
N LEU A 271 -32.02 -0.31 -5.95
CA LEU A 271 -31.18 -0.52 -4.78
C LEU A 271 -30.21 -1.70 -4.96
N ARG A 272 -30.68 -2.81 -5.54
CA ARG A 272 -29.84 -4.01 -5.79
C ARG A 272 -28.76 -3.77 -6.84
N HIS A 273 -29.09 -3.12 -7.95
CA HIS A 273 -28.18 -3.03 -9.09
C HIS A 273 -27.21 -1.85 -9.02
N ASN A 274 -27.54 -0.77 -8.29
CA ASN A 274 -26.69 0.43 -8.24
C ASN A 274 -25.82 0.53 -6.99
N PHE A 275 -26.10 -0.27 -5.96
CA PHE A 275 -25.35 -0.25 -4.70
C PHE A 275 -24.64 -1.57 -4.43
N SER A 276 -23.49 -1.49 -3.78
CA SER A 276 -22.77 -2.66 -3.28
C SER A 276 -23.31 -3.08 -1.91
N GLY A 277 -23.32 -4.38 -1.61
CA GLY A 277 -23.74 -4.91 -0.31
C GLY A 277 -25.26 -4.89 -0.04
N VAL A 278 -26.09 -4.71 -1.08
CA VAL A 278 -27.56 -4.65 -0.97
C VAL A 278 -28.20 -5.89 -1.57
N SER A 279 -28.63 -6.82 -0.70
CA SER A 279 -29.47 -7.95 -1.09
C SER A 279 -30.93 -7.54 -1.31
N VAL A 280 -31.72 -8.39 -1.95
CA VAL A 280 -33.17 -8.13 -2.15
C VAL A 280 -33.89 -7.98 -0.80
N ARG A 281 -33.48 -8.74 0.22
CA ARG A 281 -34.03 -8.64 1.58
C ARG A 281 -33.71 -7.28 2.20
N ALA A 282 -32.44 -6.87 2.14
CA ALA A 282 -32.00 -5.57 2.66
C ALA A 282 -32.67 -4.40 1.92
N ALA A 283 -32.84 -4.50 0.60
CA ALA A 283 -33.53 -3.48 -0.19
C ALA A 283 -34.98 -3.28 0.29
N LYS A 284 -35.72 -4.38 0.52
CA LYS A 284 -37.09 -4.32 1.05
C LYS A 284 -37.15 -3.72 2.46
N GLU A 285 -36.20 -4.09 3.31
CA GLU A 285 -36.11 -3.55 4.68
C GLU A 285 -35.81 -2.03 4.70
N VAL A 286 -34.95 -1.57 3.79
CA VAL A 286 -34.69 -0.12 3.61
C VAL A 286 -35.94 0.60 3.12
N LEU A 287 -36.68 0.01 2.18
CA LEU A 287 -37.91 0.60 1.62
C LEU A 287 -39.05 0.62 2.65
N SER A 288 -39.21 -0.44 3.44
CA SER A 288 -40.18 -0.47 4.54
C SER A 288 -39.86 0.57 5.62
N THR A 289 -38.58 0.74 5.95
CA THR A 289 -38.14 1.74 6.94
C THR A 289 -38.32 3.18 6.45
N SER A 290 -38.17 3.40 5.15
CA SER A 290 -38.36 4.72 4.52
C SER A 290 -39.80 5.04 4.13
N ALA A 291 -40.73 4.10 4.32
CA ALA A 291 -42.13 4.19 3.87
C ALA A 291 -42.27 4.49 2.37
N ILE A 292 -41.44 3.85 1.56
CA ILE A 292 -41.46 3.94 0.10
C ILE A 292 -41.92 2.59 -0.47
N GLU A 293 -42.84 2.61 -1.43
CA GLU A 293 -43.32 1.41 -2.11
C GLU A 293 -42.25 0.76 -3.00
N ASP A 294 -42.23 -0.57 -3.03
CA ASP A 294 -41.22 -1.40 -3.71
C ASP A 294 -41.19 -1.21 -5.24
N ASP A 295 -42.35 -0.94 -5.82
CA ASP A 295 -42.62 -0.81 -7.25
C ASP A 295 -42.55 0.63 -7.75
N ARG A 296 -42.34 1.60 -6.86
CA ARG A 296 -42.22 3.01 -7.22
C ARG A 296 -41.06 3.21 -8.19
N VAL A 297 -41.26 4.14 -9.13
CA VAL A 297 -40.24 4.45 -10.16
C VAL A 297 -39.16 5.37 -9.56
N PRO A 298 -37.86 5.02 -9.64
CA PRO A 298 -36.77 5.81 -9.08
C PRO A 298 -36.76 7.29 -9.50
N LYS A 299 -37.04 7.56 -10.78
CA LYS A 299 -37.07 8.93 -11.35
C LYS A 299 -38.15 9.83 -10.74
N ARG A 300 -39.17 9.26 -10.10
CA ARG A 300 -40.32 9.99 -9.52
C ARG A 300 -40.17 10.23 -8.01
N ILE A 301 -39.04 9.86 -7.41
CA ILE A 301 -38.77 10.11 -5.99
C ILE A 301 -38.46 11.60 -5.78
N ASN A 302 -39.16 12.20 -4.81
CA ASN A 302 -38.96 13.58 -4.43
C ASN A 302 -37.74 13.73 -3.49
N SER A 303 -37.32 14.96 -3.24
CA SER A 303 -36.17 15.26 -2.37
C SER A 303 -36.38 14.85 -0.91
N GLU A 304 -37.62 14.82 -0.43
CA GLU A 304 -37.96 14.47 0.96
C GLU A 304 -37.87 12.96 1.21
N ASP A 305 -38.41 12.17 0.28
CA ASP A 305 -38.34 10.72 0.28
C ASP A 305 -36.88 10.25 0.09
N ALA A 306 -36.09 10.95 -0.73
CA ALA A 306 -34.65 10.70 -0.84
C ALA A 306 -33.91 10.93 0.51
N LYS A 307 -34.29 11.94 1.29
CA LYS A 307 -33.73 12.15 2.65
C LYS A 307 -34.13 11.01 3.60
N LYS A 308 -35.39 10.55 3.55
CA LYS A 308 -35.86 9.40 4.35
C LYS A 308 -35.11 8.12 3.99
N LEU A 309 -34.81 7.91 2.71
CA LEU A 309 -34.06 6.77 2.22
C LEU A 309 -32.60 6.78 2.76
N ILE A 310 -31.94 7.94 2.78
CA ILE A 310 -30.59 8.08 3.38
C ILE A 310 -30.62 7.81 4.89
N ALA A 311 -31.61 8.33 5.60
CA ALA A 311 -31.78 8.06 7.02
C ALA A 311 -32.03 6.56 7.30
N SER A 312 -32.63 5.85 6.34
CA SER A 312 -32.86 4.41 6.43
C SER A 312 -31.59 3.60 6.15
N PHE A 313 -30.73 4.05 5.22
CA PHE A 313 -29.43 3.43 4.99
C PHE A 313 -28.56 3.36 6.25
N GLN A 314 -28.60 4.37 7.12
CA GLN A 314 -27.82 4.35 8.37
C GLN A 314 -28.39 3.42 9.45
N LYS A 315 -29.67 3.05 9.37
CA LYS A 315 -30.35 2.22 10.37
C LYS A 315 -30.29 0.73 10.03
N VAL A 316 -30.37 0.39 8.74
CA VAL A 316 -30.38 -1.00 8.28
C VAL A 316 -28.96 -1.53 8.24
N LYS A 317 -28.78 -2.77 8.71
CA LYS A 317 -27.48 -3.44 8.68
C LYS A 317 -27.20 -4.00 7.28
N LEU A 318 -26.35 -3.32 6.54
CA LEU A 318 -25.91 -3.74 5.21
C LEU A 318 -24.63 -4.57 5.25
N LEU A 319 -24.41 -5.36 4.20
CA LEU A 319 -23.17 -6.12 4.03
C LEU A 319 -22.02 -5.16 3.70
N PRO A 320 -20.81 -5.43 4.20
CA PRO A 320 -19.65 -4.61 3.85
C PRO A 320 -19.36 -4.72 2.33
N PRO A 321 -18.91 -3.63 1.69
CA PRO A 321 -18.45 -3.67 0.31
C PRO A 321 -17.30 -4.66 0.10
N PRO A 322 -17.14 -5.19 -1.13
CA PRO A 322 -16.04 -6.09 -1.50
C PRO A 322 -14.69 -5.36 -1.40
N THR A 323 -13.64 -6.14 -1.17
CA THR A 323 -12.30 -5.62 -0.87
C THR A 323 -11.35 -5.65 -2.07
N ASP A 324 -11.79 -6.20 -3.20
CA ASP A 324 -11.00 -6.37 -4.43
C ASP A 324 -10.74 -5.03 -5.16
N CYS A 325 -11.42 -3.96 -4.72
CA CYS A 325 -11.14 -2.59 -5.15
C CYS A 325 -9.87 -1.98 -4.54
N LEU A 326 -9.26 -2.65 -3.55
CA LEU A 326 -8.01 -2.23 -2.91
C LEU A 326 -6.83 -3.04 -3.44
N SER A 327 -5.66 -2.43 -3.50
CA SER A 327 -4.37 -3.05 -3.80
C SER A 327 -3.38 -2.60 -2.71
N PRO A 328 -3.34 -3.32 -1.56
CA PRO A 328 -2.34 -3.12 -0.52
C PRO A 328 -0.93 -3.43 -1.03
N ILE A 329 0.11 -3.06 -0.29
CA ILE A 329 1.50 -3.34 -0.67
C ILE A 329 1.87 -4.77 -0.26
N ASP A 330 1.31 -5.30 0.83
CA ASP A 330 1.65 -6.53 1.52
C ASP A 330 2.90 -6.42 2.43
N ASP A 331 2.84 -7.11 3.57
CA ASP A 331 3.88 -7.12 4.61
C ASP A 331 5.29 -7.41 4.08
N LEU A 332 5.43 -8.43 3.22
CA LEU A 332 6.72 -8.84 2.67
C LEU A 332 7.32 -7.77 1.76
N LEU A 333 6.48 -7.10 0.97
CA LEU A 333 6.92 -6.06 0.04
C LEU A 333 7.27 -4.78 0.78
N ILE A 334 6.54 -4.44 1.86
CA ILE A 334 6.92 -3.34 2.76
C ILE A 334 8.28 -3.60 3.39
N LYS A 335 8.52 -4.84 3.86
CA LYS A 335 9.81 -5.23 4.44
C LYS A 335 10.95 -5.09 3.41
N LYS A 336 10.75 -5.59 2.18
CA LYS A 336 11.71 -5.42 1.06
C LYS A 336 11.96 -3.96 0.69
N GLY A 337 10.90 -3.16 0.65
CA GLY A 337 10.98 -1.74 0.33
C GLY A 337 11.74 -0.95 1.39
N LEU A 338 11.52 -1.26 2.67
CA LEU A 338 12.24 -0.64 3.78
C LEU A 338 13.72 -1.02 3.78
N SER A 339 14.04 -2.30 3.56
CA SER A 339 15.44 -2.76 3.43
C SER A 339 16.19 -2.17 2.24
N LYS A 340 15.48 -1.71 1.19
CA LYS A 340 16.08 -1.05 0.02
C LYS A 340 16.57 0.37 0.33
N ALA A 341 15.84 1.09 1.19
CA ALA A 341 16.09 2.52 1.43
C ALA A 341 16.74 2.83 2.79
N ILE A 342 16.70 1.88 3.73
CA ILE A 342 17.21 2.01 5.09
C ILE A 342 17.94 0.71 5.43
N ASP A 343 19.27 0.77 5.61
CA ASP A 343 20.00 -0.34 6.22
C ASP A 343 19.54 -0.45 7.67
N SER A 344 19.00 -1.60 8.05
CA SER A 344 18.36 -1.76 9.35
C SER A 344 18.57 -3.15 9.92
N ARG A 345 18.66 -3.20 11.25
CA ARG A 345 18.88 -4.45 11.98
C ARG A 345 17.58 -5.19 12.29
N PHE A 346 16.47 -4.47 12.31
CA PHE A 346 15.16 -5.02 12.63
C PHE A 346 14.06 -4.30 11.84
N ALA A 347 13.13 -5.07 11.28
CA ALA A 347 11.94 -4.57 10.61
C ALA A 347 10.73 -5.41 11.03
N SER A 348 9.66 -4.74 11.45
CA SER A 348 8.37 -5.32 11.82
C SER A 348 7.27 -4.70 10.97
N THR A 349 6.43 -5.50 10.35
CA THR A 349 5.36 -5.06 9.45
C THR A 349 4.05 -5.74 9.82
N VAL A 350 2.95 -5.01 9.67
CA VAL A 350 1.59 -5.50 9.91
C VAL A 350 0.65 -4.95 8.85
N THR A 351 -0.06 -5.85 8.18
CA THR A 351 -1.15 -5.56 7.27
C THR A 351 -2.46 -5.92 7.95
N ARG A 352 -3.27 -4.89 8.26
CA ARG A 352 -4.57 -5.08 8.90
C ARG A 352 -5.60 -5.60 7.91
N LEU A 353 -6.68 -6.19 8.42
CA LEU A 353 -7.83 -6.57 7.59
C LEU A 353 -8.54 -5.31 7.07
N PRO A 354 -9.13 -5.34 5.87
CA PRO A 354 -9.87 -4.20 5.34
C PRO A 354 -11.11 -3.89 6.17
N THR A 355 -11.29 -2.61 6.45
CA THR A 355 -12.44 -2.03 7.16
C THR A 355 -13.14 -1.02 6.25
N VAL A 356 -14.29 -0.48 6.69
CA VAL A 356 -15.11 0.41 5.86
C VAL A 356 -15.36 1.69 6.64
N SER A 357 -15.12 2.84 6.01
CA SER A 357 -15.44 4.14 6.57
C SER A 357 -16.33 4.94 5.62
N GLN A 358 -17.48 5.40 6.11
CA GLN A 358 -18.47 6.12 5.30
C GLN A 358 -18.74 5.41 3.96
N GLY A 359 -18.91 4.08 3.98
CA GLY A 359 -19.13 3.26 2.78
C GLY A 359 -17.92 3.05 1.86
N ASN A 360 -16.74 3.58 2.17
CA ASN A 360 -15.52 3.37 1.41
C ASN A 360 -14.63 2.32 2.10
N PRO A 361 -14.30 1.20 1.43
CA PRO A 361 -13.30 0.26 1.92
C PRO A 361 -11.95 0.95 2.10
N PHE A 362 -11.28 0.67 3.21
CA PHE A 362 -9.91 1.06 3.44
C PHE A 362 -9.13 -0.04 4.15
N GLN A 363 -7.82 -0.04 3.96
CA GLN A 363 -6.90 -0.98 4.59
C GLN A 363 -5.65 -0.22 5.05
N ILE A 364 -5.13 -0.60 6.21
CA ILE A 364 -3.98 0.05 6.82
C ILE A 364 -2.83 -0.94 6.93
N GLU A 365 -1.66 -0.48 6.52
CA GLU A 365 -0.40 -1.21 6.66
C GLU A 365 0.57 -0.35 7.45
N VAL A 366 1.25 -0.96 8.41
CA VAL A 366 2.21 -0.30 9.28
C VAL A 366 3.53 -1.05 9.23
N GLY A 367 4.62 -0.32 9.02
CA GLY A 367 5.99 -0.84 9.12
C GLY A 367 6.77 -0.06 10.17
N LEU A 368 7.62 -0.74 10.93
CA LEU A 368 8.59 -0.12 11.81
C LEU A 368 9.95 -0.73 11.55
N VAL A 369 10.92 0.15 11.40
CA VAL A 369 12.33 -0.19 11.24
C VAL A 369 13.09 0.36 12.42
N PHE A 370 14.02 -0.42 12.97
CA PHE A 370 14.83 -0.01 14.12
C PHE A 370 16.31 -0.29 13.91
N GLY A 371 17.13 0.71 14.23
CA GLY A 371 18.59 0.68 14.13
C GLY A 371 19.13 0.96 12.73
N GLY A 372 20.44 0.75 12.56
CA GLY A 372 21.16 1.03 11.30
C GLY A 372 21.68 2.47 11.23
N ASP A 373 21.58 3.08 10.06
CA ASP A 373 22.07 4.45 9.77
C ASP A 373 21.13 5.55 10.27
N ILE A 374 20.04 5.19 10.95
CA ILE A 374 19.10 6.17 11.50
C ILE A 374 19.72 6.81 12.75
N SER A 375 19.79 8.15 12.77
CA SER A 375 20.28 8.91 13.92
C SER A 375 19.41 8.65 15.17
N ALA A 376 20.05 8.27 16.27
CA ALA A 376 19.38 7.97 17.54
C ALA A 376 18.96 9.21 18.35
N ASP A 377 19.60 10.35 18.11
CA ASP A 377 19.43 11.57 18.92
C ASP A 377 18.22 12.42 18.47
N GLY A 378 17.65 12.12 17.31
CA GLY A 378 16.55 12.86 16.69
C GLY A 378 15.15 12.28 16.96
N PRO A 379 14.09 13.01 16.55
CA PRO A 379 12.76 12.42 16.43
C PRO A 379 12.77 11.31 15.37
N ILE A 380 11.91 10.31 15.56
CA ILE A 380 11.77 9.20 14.60
C ILE A 380 11.44 9.70 13.18
N GLU A 381 11.91 8.98 12.16
CA GLU A 381 11.52 9.26 10.77
C GLU A 381 10.09 8.73 10.53
N VAL A 382 9.19 9.60 10.06
CA VAL A 382 7.80 9.23 9.79
C VAL A 382 7.56 9.22 8.29
N LEU A 383 7.29 8.04 7.74
CA LEU A 383 6.98 7.83 6.33
C LEU A 383 5.47 7.63 6.17
N ARG A 384 4.82 8.59 5.52
CA ARG A 384 3.36 8.62 5.35
C ARG A 384 2.99 8.35 3.91
N PHE A 385 2.06 7.42 3.71
CA PHE A 385 1.61 7.04 2.39
C PHE A 385 0.08 6.95 2.32
N ALA A 386 -0.49 7.44 1.23
CA ALA A 386 -1.90 7.26 0.90
C ALA A 386 -2.00 6.75 -0.53
N ASN A 387 -2.70 5.64 -0.76
CA ASN A 387 -2.85 4.99 -2.07
C ASN A 387 -1.52 4.86 -2.84
N ARG A 388 -0.47 4.41 -2.15
CA ARG A 388 0.91 4.29 -2.67
C ARG A 388 1.61 5.60 -3.09
N VAL A 389 1.07 6.76 -2.70
CA VAL A 389 1.67 8.08 -2.93
C VAL A 389 2.26 8.61 -1.62
N PRO A 390 3.53 9.06 -1.60
CA PRO A 390 4.14 9.66 -0.43
C PRO A 390 3.56 11.03 -0.08
N LEU A 391 3.37 11.29 1.23
CA LEU A 391 2.89 12.57 1.75
C LEU A 391 4.03 13.34 2.43
N MET A 392 4.50 14.43 1.80
CA MET A 392 5.71 15.16 2.21
C MET A 392 5.43 16.35 3.11
N TYR A 393 4.35 17.09 2.83
CA TYR A 393 4.06 18.34 3.52
C TYR A 393 3.01 18.17 4.62
N GLN A 394 2.83 19.21 5.44
CA GLN A 394 1.78 19.30 6.47
C GLN A 394 1.74 18.13 7.47
N GLN A 395 2.90 17.66 7.91
CA GLN A 395 3.01 16.53 8.86
C GLN A 395 2.19 16.75 10.14
N GLY A 396 2.26 17.94 10.75
CA GLY A 396 1.55 18.23 12.01
C GLY A 396 0.02 18.23 11.92
N GLY A 397 -0.55 18.41 10.72
CA GLY A 397 -2.01 18.37 10.51
C GLY A 397 -2.53 16.99 10.14
N CYS A 398 -1.65 16.01 9.93
CA CYS A 398 -2.01 14.72 9.36
C CYS A 398 -2.50 13.73 10.41
N ALA A 399 -3.65 13.08 10.14
CA ALA A 399 -4.18 12.02 11.01
C ALA A 399 -3.16 10.89 11.26
N LEU A 400 -2.35 10.54 10.25
CA LEU A 400 -1.32 9.51 10.36
C LEU A 400 -0.25 9.87 11.41
N THR A 401 0.17 11.14 11.45
CA THR A 401 1.16 11.61 12.43
C THR A 401 0.53 11.71 13.82
N LYS A 402 -0.68 12.27 13.93
CA LYS A 402 -1.42 12.32 15.19
C LYS A 402 -1.62 10.94 15.81
N ALA A 403 -1.83 9.90 14.98
CA ALA A 403 -1.97 8.54 15.45
C ALA A 403 -0.68 8.03 16.12
N ILE A 404 0.50 8.35 15.57
CA ILE A 404 1.79 8.04 16.18
C ILE A 404 1.98 8.78 17.50
N GLU A 405 1.64 10.07 17.53
CA GLU A 405 1.76 10.92 18.73
C GLU A 405 0.84 10.46 19.87
N SER A 406 -0.29 9.82 19.55
CA SER A 406 -1.25 9.32 20.54
C SER A 406 -0.78 8.11 21.35
N ILE A 407 0.33 7.47 20.96
CA ILE A 407 0.82 6.23 21.55
C ILE A 407 1.97 6.52 22.53
N ASP A 408 1.92 5.87 23.68
CA ASP A 408 3.00 5.91 24.67
C ASP A 408 4.15 4.96 24.27
N TRP A 409 5.04 5.45 23.41
CA TRP A 409 6.19 4.71 22.87
C TRP A 409 7.23 4.30 23.92
N LYS A 410 7.23 4.96 25.09
CA LYS A 410 8.10 4.59 26.22
C LYS A 410 7.86 3.16 26.69
N ARG A 411 6.62 2.68 26.62
CA ARG A 411 6.25 1.29 26.97
C ARG A 411 6.80 0.26 25.99
N TYR A 412 7.20 0.69 24.80
CA TYR A 412 7.68 -0.14 23.69
C TYR A 412 9.19 -0.02 23.47
N GLY A 413 9.89 0.78 24.28
CA GLY A 413 11.36 0.86 24.29
C GLY A 413 11.97 2.00 23.46
N LEU A 414 11.16 2.95 22.99
CA LEU A 414 11.65 4.22 22.44
C LEU A 414 11.63 5.31 23.51
N ASP A 415 12.53 6.29 23.42
CA ASP A 415 12.50 7.41 24.34
C ASP A 415 11.39 8.39 23.93
N HIS A 416 10.65 8.93 24.90
CA HIS A 416 9.57 9.87 24.64
C HIS A 416 9.60 11.01 25.66
N PRO A 417 10.60 11.92 25.55
CA PRO A 417 10.77 12.99 26.51
C PRO A 417 9.58 13.95 26.46
N GLY A 418 8.84 14.06 27.57
CA GLY A 418 7.70 14.96 27.72
C GLY A 418 6.33 14.38 27.36
N GLY A 419 6.25 13.13 26.89
CA GLY A 419 4.99 12.41 26.69
C GLY A 419 4.04 13.00 25.62
N LYS A 420 4.45 14.06 24.92
CA LYS A 420 3.68 14.76 23.88
C LYS A 420 4.55 14.94 22.65
N GLY A 421 3.98 14.64 21.47
CA GLY A 421 4.66 14.78 20.17
C GLY A 421 5.28 13.47 19.67
N LEU A 422 6.25 13.58 18.78
CA LEU A 422 6.94 12.43 18.20
C LEU A 422 7.99 11.86 19.15
N PRO A 423 8.08 10.52 19.28
CA PRO A 423 9.13 9.89 20.08
C PRO A 423 10.51 10.10 19.44
N LYS A 424 11.54 9.91 20.26
CA LYS A 424 12.94 9.95 19.84
C LYS A 424 13.53 8.56 19.76
N GLY A 425 14.40 8.36 18.78
CA GLY A 425 15.17 7.14 18.62
C GLY A 425 15.51 6.83 17.17
N ALA A 426 16.40 5.85 17.00
CA ALA A 426 16.83 5.34 15.70
C ALA A 426 15.75 4.43 15.08
N ALA A 427 14.56 4.97 14.88
CA ALA A 427 13.43 4.25 14.31
C ALA A 427 12.78 5.02 13.16
N ALA A 428 12.32 4.28 12.16
CA ALA A 428 11.47 4.80 11.10
C ALA A 428 10.12 4.08 11.13
N VAL A 429 9.03 4.85 11.09
CA VAL A 429 7.66 4.33 11.09
C VAL A 429 7.01 4.66 9.77
N LEU A 430 6.61 3.62 9.05
CA LEU A 430 5.85 3.65 7.82
C LEU A 430 4.37 3.42 8.13
N ILE A 431 3.50 4.29 7.62
CA ILE A 431 2.05 4.08 7.65
C ILE A 431 1.52 4.27 6.23
N HIS A 432 0.84 3.25 5.72
CA HIS A 432 0.15 3.28 4.44
C HIS A 432 -1.35 3.12 4.64
N LEU A 433 -2.10 4.06 4.07
CA LEU A 433 -3.56 4.03 3.98
C LEU A 433 -3.96 3.76 2.53
N ALA A 434 -4.53 2.58 2.26
CA ALA A 434 -5.15 2.25 0.99
C ALA A 434 -6.66 2.44 1.10
N SER A 435 -7.28 3.25 0.25
CA SER A 435 -8.72 3.48 0.23
C SER A 435 -9.21 3.82 -1.19
N THR A 436 -10.47 3.51 -1.50
CA THR A 436 -11.10 4.00 -2.74
C THR A 436 -11.29 5.51 -2.73
N ASN A 437 -11.43 6.11 -1.54
CA ASN A 437 -11.57 7.55 -1.35
C ASN A 437 -10.81 7.98 -0.08
N VAL A 438 -9.67 8.65 -0.28
CA VAL A 438 -8.90 9.22 0.84
C VAL A 438 -9.35 10.65 1.09
N GLN A 439 -9.76 10.94 2.33
CA GLN A 439 -10.14 12.30 2.74
C GLN A 439 -8.88 13.10 3.01
N PHE A 440 -8.60 14.12 2.18
CA PHE A 440 -7.48 15.03 2.37
C PHE A 440 -7.92 16.34 3.01
N THR A 441 -7.03 16.99 3.75
CA THR A 441 -7.26 18.32 4.32
C THR A 441 -7.23 19.45 3.29
N SER A 442 -6.56 19.22 2.16
CA SER A 442 -6.41 20.16 1.05
C SER A 442 -6.42 19.45 -0.29
N GLU A 443 -6.77 20.18 -1.35
CA GLU A 443 -6.84 19.69 -2.73
C GLU A 443 -5.47 19.22 -3.26
N ALA A 444 -4.38 19.72 -2.70
CA ALA A 444 -3.02 19.33 -3.05
C ALA A 444 -2.60 17.94 -2.50
N LYS A 445 -3.46 17.28 -1.70
CA LYS A 445 -3.28 15.91 -1.20
C LYS A 445 -1.99 15.68 -0.40
N GLU A 446 -1.75 16.52 0.61
CA GLU A 446 -0.53 16.46 1.43
C GLU A 446 -0.74 15.90 2.86
N ALA A 447 -1.98 15.94 3.35
CA ALA A 447 -2.33 15.39 4.64
C ALA A 447 -3.72 14.77 4.61
N VAL A 448 -3.84 13.59 5.23
CA VAL A 448 -5.10 12.91 5.49
C VAL A 448 -5.85 13.65 6.61
N ALA A 449 -7.13 13.89 6.38
CA ALA A 449 -8.06 14.50 7.32
C ALA A 449 -8.33 13.61 8.53
N ASP A 450 -8.81 14.21 9.62
CA ASP A 450 -9.15 13.48 10.84
C ASP A 450 -10.46 12.71 10.66
N ASN A 451 -10.40 11.39 10.85
CA ASN A 451 -11.55 10.49 10.80
C ASN A 451 -11.35 9.42 11.89
N GLU A 452 -12.30 9.34 12.83
CA GLU A 452 -12.19 8.49 14.02
C GLU A 452 -12.04 7.00 13.68
N GLU A 453 -12.81 6.49 12.70
CA GLU A 453 -12.77 5.09 12.31
C GLU A 453 -11.41 4.69 11.73
N VAL A 454 -10.84 5.57 10.89
CA VAL A 454 -9.52 5.37 10.30
C VAL A 454 -8.44 5.52 11.37
N PHE A 455 -8.56 6.53 12.24
CA PHE A 455 -7.60 6.81 13.31
C PHE A 455 -7.46 5.64 14.29
N ASP A 456 -8.58 5.07 14.73
CA ASP A 456 -8.60 3.94 15.66
C ASP A 456 -7.94 2.71 15.06
N GLU A 457 -8.15 2.45 13.77
CA GLU A 457 -7.55 1.31 13.09
C GLU A 457 -6.05 1.49 12.86
N ILE A 458 -5.59 2.73 12.56
CA ILE A 458 -4.15 3.06 12.49
C ILE A 458 -3.50 2.81 13.85
N ARG A 459 -4.15 3.27 14.93
CA ARG A 459 -3.66 3.10 16.29
C ARG A 459 -3.51 1.62 16.66
N LYS A 460 -4.47 0.76 16.30
CA LYS A 460 -4.35 -0.70 16.52
C LYS A 460 -3.15 -1.29 15.78
N GLY A 461 -2.95 -0.92 14.51
CA GLY A 461 -1.79 -1.38 13.73
C GLY A 461 -0.46 -0.96 14.34
N LEU A 462 -0.34 0.30 14.78
CA LEU A 462 0.86 0.81 15.45
C LEU A 462 1.13 0.11 16.79
N LEU A 463 0.10 -0.20 17.58
CA LEU A 463 0.26 -0.95 18.84
C LEU A 463 0.78 -2.37 18.59
N GLU A 464 0.34 -3.03 17.53
CA GLU A 464 0.80 -4.36 17.14
C GLU A 464 2.29 -4.35 16.76
N VAL A 465 2.69 -3.40 15.93
CA VAL A 465 4.10 -3.21 15.54
C VAL A 465 4.97 -2.81 16.74
N GLY A 466 4.46 -1.96 17.63
CA GLY A 466 5.14 -1.58 18.87
C GLY A 466 5.40 -2.76 19.82
N ARG A 467 4.46 -3.72 19.91
CA ARG A 467 4.69 -4.98 20.65
C ARG A 467 5.81 -5.80 20.03
N GLY A 468 5.90 -5.86 18.70
CA GLY A 468 7.01 -6.49 17.98
C GLY A 468 8.36 -5.89 18.36
N LEU A 469 8.48 -4.56 18.34
CA LEU A 469 9.69 -3.84 18.74
C LEU A 469 10.08 -4.14 20.21
N LYS A 470 9.11 -4.09 21.12
CA LYS A 470 9.34 -4.37 22.54
C LYS A 470 9.90 -5.77 22.77
N ASN A 471 9.37 -6.77 22.06
CA ASN A 471 9.85 -8.14 22.16
C ASN A 471 11.29 -8.27 21.64
N HIS A 472 11.61 -7.64 20.51
CA HIS A 472 12.96 -7.61 19.97
C HIS A 472 13.96 -6.96 20.94
N LEU A 473 13.63 -5.78 21.50
CA LEU A 473 14.48 -5.08 22.47
C LEU A 473 14.68 -5.92 23.75
N LYS A 474 13.61 -6.53 24.26
CA LYS A 474 13.69 -7.42 25.43
C LYS A 474 14.59 -8.63 25.17
N LYS A 475 14.46 -9.28 24.01
CA LYS A 475 15.32 -10.40 23.58
C LYS A 475 16.78 -9.96 23.50
N LYS A 476 17.05 -8.80 22.90
CA LYS A 476 18.39 -8.22 22.76
C LYS A 476 19.05 -7.94 24.12
N ASP A 477 18.31 -7.33 25.04
CA ASP A 477 18.82 -7.03 26.39
C ASP A 477 19.06 -8.30 27.21
N GLN A 478 18.17 -9.30 27.11
CA GLN A 478 18.36 -10.60 27.75
C GLN A 478 19.59 -11.33 27.21
N ARG A 479 19.77 -11.35 25.88
CA ARG A 479 20.97 -11.93 25.24
C ARG A 479 22.25 -11.22 25.68
N LYS A 480 22.24 -9.89 25.74
CA LYS A 480 23.40 -9.10 26.18
C LYS A 480 23.79 -9.44 27.63
N LYS A 481 22.82 -9.41 28.56
CA LYS A 481 23.07 -9.76 29.98
C LYS A 481 23.53 -11.20 30.15
N ALA A 482 22.97 -12.13 29.39
CA ALA A 482 23.36 -13.54 29.43
C ALA A 482 24.78 -13.75 28.90
N LYS A 483 25.16 -13.07 27.82
CA LYS A 483 26.52 -13.09 27.25
C LYS A 483 27.53 -12.46 28.21
N GLU A 484 27.23 -11.30 28.78
CA GLU A 484 28.08 -10.66 29.80
C GLU A 484 28.29 -11.57 31.01
N LYS A 485 27.22 -12.22 31.49
CA LYS A 485 27.30 -13.20 32.58
C LYS A 485 28.17 -14.41 32.18
N PHE A 486 27.99 -14.94 30.97
CA PHE A 486 28.75 -16.10 30.48
C PHE A 486 30.24 -15.79 30.33
N GLU A 487 30.59 -14.65 29.73
CA GLU A 487 31.97 -14.17 29.61
C GLU A 487 32.61 -13.97 30.99
N LEU A 488 31.88 -13.33 31.91
CA LEU A 488 32.36 -13.11 33.28
C LEU A 488 32.60 -14.43 34.02
N VAL A 489 31.70 -15.40 33.89
CA VAL A 489 31.85 -16.74 34.50
C VAL A 489 33.04 -17.47 33.89
N ASN A 490 33.22 -17.45 32.57
CA ASN A 490 34.35 -18.12 31.92
C ASN A 490 35.71 -17.51 32.26
N VAL A 491 35.78 -16.22 32.61
CA VAL A 491 37.03 -15.59 33.05
C VAL A 491 37.29 -15.82 34.54
N ILE A 492 36.27 -15.63 35.38
CA ILE A 492 36.44 -15.67 36.84
C ILE A 492 36.56 -17.10 37.37
N LEU A 493 35.74 -18.04 36.87
CA LEU A 493 35.64 -19.37 37.45
C LEU A 493 36.94 -20.18 37.33
N PRO A 494 37.67 -20.18 36.19
CA PRO A 494 38.97 -20.85 36.09
C PRO A 494 40.05 -20.21 36.97
N GLU A 495 40.05 -18.87 37.09
CA GLU A 495 40.99 -18.16 37.98
C GLU A 495 40.77 -18.50 39.46
N ILE A 496 39.49 -18.62 39.88
CA ILE A 496 39.15 -19.10 41.22
C ILE A 496 39.61 -20.55 41.38
N ALA A 497 39.24 -21.45 40.46
CA ALA A 497 39.61 -22.86 40.53
C ALA A 497 41.12 -23.04 40.66
N LYS A 498 41.92 -22.39 39.80
CA LYS A 498 43.38 -22.44 39.81
C LYS A 498 43.98 -21.93 41.12
N LYS A 499 43.51 -20.79 41.65
CA LYS A 499 43.99 -20.25 42.94
C LYS A 499 43.64 -21.16 44.10
N THR A 500 42.41 -21.66 44.16
CA THR A 500 41.94 -22.52 45.26
C THR A 500 42.63 -23.88 45.21
N SER A 501 42.84 -24.45 44.02
CA SER A 501 43.61 -25.68 43.82
C SER A 501 45.06 -25.54 44.30
N LYS A 502 45.70 -24.40 43.98
CA LYS A 502 47.07 -24.10 44.40
C LYS A 502 47.20 -23.94 45.92
N ILE A 503 46.21 -23.34 46.58
CA ILE A 503 46.20 -23.19 48.05
C ILE A 503 46.01 -24.54 48.75
N LEU A 504 45.14 -25.40 48.22
CA LEU A 504 44.79 -26.69 48.83
C LEU A 504 45.68 -27.86 48.36
N GLY A 505 46.55 -27.64 47.38
CA GLY A 505 47.42 -28.68 46.80
C GLY A 505 46.67 -29.79 46.07
N ARG A 506 45.51 -29.50 45.46
CA ARG A 506 44.65 -30.47 44.77
C ARG A 506 44.62 -30.22 43.26
N GLU A 507 44.09 -31.18 42.50
CA GLU A 507 43.83 -31.02 41.06
C GLU A 507 42.61 -30.12 40.81
N GLU A 508 42.62 -29.44 39.65
CA GLU A 508 41.55 -28.52 39.27
C GLU A 508 40.24 -29.28 39.06
N PRO A 509 39.13 -28.87 39.71
CA PRO A 509 37.85 -29.54 39.56
C PRO A 509 37.23 -29.27 38.18
N ASP A 510 36.43 -30.22 37.69
CA ASP A 510 35.62 -30.01 36.48
C ASP A 510 34.61 -28.86 36.71
N LEU A 511 34.75 -27.80 35.91
CA LEU A 511 33.96 -26.58 36.00
C LEU A 511 32.61 -26.70 35.29
N ALA A 512 32.42 -27.67 34.38
CA ALA A 512 31.22 -27.79 33.57
C ALA A 512 29.91 -27.90 34.40
N PRO A 513 29.85 -28.68 35.50
CA PRO A 513 28.66 -28.76 36.35
C PRO A 513 28.35 -27.44 37.08
N VAL A 514 29.40 -26.72 37.49
CA VAL A 514 29.29 -25.46 38.24
C VAL A 514 28.84 -24.33 37.32
N ILE A 515 29.39 -24.25 36.11
CA ILE A 515 28.95 -23.31 35.07
C ILE A 515 27.46 -23.52 34.78
N THR A 516 27.04 -24.78 34.63
CA THR A 516 25.64 -25.15 34.42
C THR A 516 24.76 -24.68 35.58
N GLN A 517 25.16 -24.91 36.83
CA GLN A 517 24.40 -24.45 38.00
C GLN A 517 24.31 -22.93 38.13
N ILE A 518 25.38 -22.20 37.82
CA ILE A 518 25.39 -20.72 37.88
C ILE A 518 24.45 -20.14 36.83
N MET A 519 24.37 -20.77 35.66
CA MET A 519 23.51 -20.31 34.57
C MET A 519 22.04 -20.61 34.87
N ASN A 520 21.71 -21.80 35.39
CA ASN A 520 20.35 -22.25 35.76
C ASN A 520 19.25 -21.78 34.80
N ALA A 521 19.52 -21.85 33.50
CA ALA A 521 18.64 -21.35 32.46
C ALA A 521 18.75 -22.22 31.20
N VAL A 522 17.70 -22.21 30.40
CA VAL A 522 17.69 -22.87 29.10
C VAL A 522 17.97 -21.83 28.04
N PHE A 523 18.93 -22.09 27.16
CA PHE A 523 19.31 -21.19 26.08
C PHE A 523 18.66 -21.63 24.79
N CYS A 524 18.19 -20.68 24.00
CA CYS A 524 17.71 -20.88 22.65
C CYS A 524 18.50 -19.98 21.71
N GLU A 525 19.30 -20.60 20.86
CA GLU A 525 20.04 -19.94 19.78
C GLU A 525 19.34 -20.23 18.47
N GLU A 526 19.13 -19.17 17.68
CA GLU A 526 18.53 -19.28 16.35
C GLU A 526 19.55 -18.81 15.32
N GLU A 527 19.74 -19.61 14.28
CA GLU A 527 20.57 -19.29 13.13
C GLU A 527 19.68 -19.32 11.89
N LEU A 528 19.49 -18.15 11.28
CA LEU A 528 18.79 -18.01 10.01
C LEU A 528 19.82 -17.97 8.87
N GLY A 529 19.58 -18.76 7.84
CA GLY A 529 20.44 -18.91 6.68
C GLY A 529 19.67 -18.89 5.37
N TRP A 530 20.42 -18.80 4.27
CA TRP A 530 19.88 -18.90 2.92
C TRP A 530 20.74 -19.87 2.10
N ASP A 531 20.12 -20.93 1.62
CA ASP A 531 20.76 -21.86 0.69
C ASP A 531 20.65 -21.31 -0.74
N LYS A 532 21.80 -20.92 -1.31
CA LYS A 532 21.88 -20.35 -2.67
C LYS A 532 21.60 -21.37 -3.77
N GLU A 533 21.92 -22.65 -3.54
CA GLU A 533 21.77 -23.69 -4.57
C GLU A 533 20.31 -24.15 -4.66
N ARG A 534 19.65 -24.33 -3.51
CA ARG A 534 18.28 -24.82 -3.44
C ARG A 534 17.22 -23.73 -3.40
N LYS A 535 17.62 -22.46 -3.23
CA LYS A 535 16.72 -21.30 -3.02
C LYS A 535 15.76 -21.51 -1.85
N LEU A 536 16.26 -22.10 -0.76
CA LEU A 536 15.50 -22.36 0.46
C LEU A 536 15.99 -21.44 1.58
N ALA A 537 15.06 -20.90 2.36
CA ALA A 537 15.38 -20.19 3.58
C ALA A 537 15.50 -21.21 4.72
N THR A 538 16.64 -21.25 5.42
CA THR A 538 16.94 -22.24 6.46
C THR A 538 16.89 -21.59 7.85
N CYS A 539 16.33 -22.30 8.82
CA CYS A 539 16.33 -21.91 10.23
C CYS A 539 16.77 -23.09 11.09
N SER A 540 17.78 -22.86 11.90
CA SER A 540 18.28 -23.81 12.89
C SER A 540 18.06 -23.24 14.28
N ILE A 541 17.30 -23.95 15.10
CA ILE A 541 17.01 -23.58 16.49
C ILE A 541 17.73 -24.59 17.39
N LYS A 542 18.77 -24.15 18.09
CA LYS A 542 19.52 -24.94 19.08
C LYS A 542 19.09 -24.59 20.48
N ILE A 543 18.67 -25.59 21.24
CA ILE A 543 18.21 -25.40 22.62
C ILE A 543 19.14 -26.16 23.56
N PHE A 544 19.73 -25.45 24.52
CA PHE A 544 20.64 -25.99 25.51
C PHE A 544 20.02 -25.91 26.90
N ASN A 545 19.95 -27.03 27.62
CA ASN A 545 19.46 -27.04 29.00
C ASN A 545 20.62 -26.88 30.00
N TYR A 546 20.86 -25.66 30.49
CA TYR A 546 21.79 -25.43 31.61
C TYR A 546 21.09 -25.39 32.97
N THR A 547 19.99 -26.12 33.16
CA THR A 547 19.35 -26.25 34.48
C THR A 547 19.72 -27.58 35.13
N ALA A 548 19.68 -27.64 36.47
CA ALA A 548 20.01 -28.85 37.23
C ALA A 548 18.95 -29.98 37.11
N ARG A 549 17.84 -29.76 36.40
CA ARG A 549 16.75 -30.73 36.22
C ARG A 549 16.44 -30.93 34.74
N ALA A 550 15.94 -32.12 34.40
CA ALA A 550 15.40 -32.35 33.08
C ALA A 550 14.15 -31.48 32.85
N ARG A 551 14.00 -30.92 31.65
CA ARG A 551 12.89 -30.02 31.29
C ARG A 551 12.26 -30.48 29.97
N ALA A 552 10.94 -30.41 29.89
CA ALA A 552 10.20 -30.62 28.66
C ALA A 552 9.61 -29.28 28.18
N TYR A 553 9.81 -28.98 26.90
CA TYR A 553 9.30 -27.76 26.27
C TYR A 553 8.56 -28.09 24.98
N THR A 554 7.59 -27.25 24.64
CA THR A 554 7.05 -27.15 23.28
C THR A 554 7.52 -25.82 22.71
N ILE A 555 8.21 -25.87 21.58
CA ILE A 555 8.72 -24.67 20.89
C ILE A 555 7.77 -24.35 19.76
N LEU A 556 7.43 -23.07 19.61
CA LEU A 556 6.61 -22.59 18.52
C LEU A 556 7.40 -21.57 17.71
N LEU A 557 7.41 -21.71 16.39
CA LEU A 557 8.03 -20.77 15.48
C LEU A 557 6.95 -20.00 14.74
N LYS A 558 7.06 -18.67 14.76
CA LYS A 558 6.31 -17.83 13.84
C LYS A 558 7.06 -17.78 12.51
N TRP A 559 6.41 -18.27 11.45
CA TRP A 559 6.94 -18.29 10.09
C TRP A 559 6.00 -17.54 9.14
N PRO A 560 6.51 -16.95 8.05
CA PRO A 560 5.70 -16.17 7.12
C PRO A 560 4.85 -17.11 6.25
N GLU A 561 3.64 -17.42 6.69
CA GLU A 561 2.68 -18.26 5.95
C GLU A 561 1.93 -17.43 4.89
N ASN A 562 2.11 -17.79 3.61
CA ASN A 562 1.34 -17.31 2.45
C ASN A 562 1.05 -18.48 1.51
N GLU A 563 0.10 -18.32 0.59
CA GLU A 563 -0.31 -19.35 -0.40
C GLU A 563 0.86 -19.93 -1.21
N ASN A 564 1.93 -19.16 -1.39
CA ASN A 564 3.10 -19.55 -2.19
C ASN A 564 4.29 -20.06 -1.35
N ILE A 565 4.17 -20.10 -0.01
CA ILE A 565 5.26 -20.46 0.89
C ILE A 565 4.93 -21.77 1.58
N THR A 566 5.76 -22.79 1.35
CA THR A 566 5.58 -24.12 1.94
C THR A 566 6.80 -24.53 2.74
N MET A 567 6.58 -25.19 3.88
CA MET A 567 7.64 -25.79 4.68
C MET A 567 8.01 -27.15 4.06
N VAL A 568 9.22 -27.27 3.51
CA VAL A 568 9.65 -28.44 2.71
C VAL A 568 10.45 -29.41 3.56
N GLU A 569 11.40 -28.91 4.36
CA GLU A 569 12.19 -29.75 5.24
C GLU A 569 11.85 -29.42 6.69
N ASN A 570 11.32 -30.43 7.40
CA ASN A 570 11.03 -30.35 8.81
C ASN A 570 11.36 -31.71 9.46
N SER A 571 12.64 -31.91 9.71
CA SER A 571 13.21 -33.17 10.22
C SER A 571 12.65 -33.61 11.58
N ASN A 572 12.04 -32.69 12.34
CA ASN A 572 11.54 -32.96 13.69
C ASN A 572 10.01 -33.10 13.75
N GLY A 573 9.31 -33.10 12.60
CA GLY A 573 7.84 -33.19 12.55
C GLY A 573 7.14 -31.95 13.14
N GLY A 574 5.98 -32.11 13.77
CA GLY A 574 5.27 -31.01 14.44
C GLY A 574 3.88 -30.72 13.86
N ARG A 575 3.21 -29.74 14.46
CA ARG A 575 1.79 -29.43 14.20
C ARG A 575 1.59 -27.94 13.95
N LYS A 576 0.75 -27.61 12.97
CA LYS A 576 0.17 -26.27 12.82
C LYS A 576 -0.79 -25.97 13.98
N GLU A 577 -0.56 -24.89 14.72
CA GLU A 577 -1.44 -24.50 15.83
C GLU A 577 -2.40 -23.36 15.51
N ALA A 578 -1.96 -22.46 14.63
CA ALA A 578 -2.68 -21.29 14.12
C ALA A 578 -1.98 -20.83 12.82
N ARG A 579 -2.62 -19.94 12.04
CA ARG A 579 -1.97 -19.31 10.89
C ARG A 579 -0.63 -18.67 11.25
N GLY A 580 0.43 -19.06 10.54
CA GLY A 580 1.80 -18.58 10.71
C GLY A 580 2.54 -19.13 11.93
N ILE A 581 1.98 -20.10 12.68
CA ILE A 581 2.61 -20.68 13.89
C ILE A 581 2.72 -22.20 13.78
N TRP A 582 3.96 -22.69 13.82
CA TRP A 582 4.25 -24.13 13.84
C TRP A 582 4.83 -24.55 15.19
N ALA A 583 4.40 -25.69 15.73
CA ALA A 583 4.80 -26.16 17.05
C ALA A 583 5.52 -27.53 17.00
N TRP A 584 6.65 -27.63 17.71
CA TRP A 584 7.39 -28.86 17.98
C TRP A 584 7.34 -29.18 19.47
N ARG A 585 6.93 -30.41 19.80
CA ARG A 585 7.07 -30.94 21.15
C ARG A 585 8.45 -31.59 21.26
N LEU A 586 9.28 -31.06 22.15
CA LEU A 586 10.61 -31.63 22.40
C LEU A 586 10.53 -32.77 23.40
N ASP A 587 11.41 -33.75 23.20
CA ASP A 587 11.70 -34.74 24.22
C ASP A 587 12.33 -34.07 25.45
N THR A 588 12.29 -34.78 26.58
CA THR A 588 12.81 -34.28 27.85
C THR A 588 14.31 -34.00 27.73
N LEU A 589 14.69 -32.73 27.80
CA LEU A 589 16.07 -32.27 27.76
C LEU A 589 16.74 -32.49 29.11
N ASN A 590 17.72 -33.38 29.17
CA ASN A 590 18.53 -33.60 30.37
C ASN A 590 19.50 -32.43 30.62
N PRO A 591 19.94 -32.20 31.88
CA PRO A 591 20.96 -31.19 32.20
C PRO A 591 22.22 -31.33 31.32
N GLY A 592 22.69 -30.23 30.73
CA GLY A 592 23.88 -30.19 29.89
C GLY A 592 23.69 -30.72 28.46
N THR A 593 22.49 -31.20 28.10
CA THR A 593 22.20 -31.69 26.73
C THR A 593 21.60 -30.59 25.86
N SER A 594 21.71 -30.77 24.54
CA SER A 594 21.10 -29.88 23.56
C SER A 594 20.29 -30.64 22.52
N THR A 595 19.32 -29.94 21.93
CA THR A 595 18.54 -30.45 20.79
C THR A 595 18.47 -29.37 19.72
N THR A 596 18.59 -29.79 18.47
CA THR A 596 18.52 -28.90 17.30
C THR A 596 17.26 -29.20 16.50
N ILE A 597 16.51 -28.16 16.16
CA ILE A 597 15.38 -28.21 15.23
C ILE A 597 15.84 -27.49 13.96
N SER A 598 15.78 -28.16 12.81
CA SER A 598 16.10 -27.57 11.51
C SER A 598 14.88 -27.53 10.61
N VAL A 599 14.63 -26.37 10.01
CA VAL A 599 13.49 -26.08 9.16
C VAL A 599 13.94 -25.39 7.88
N SER A 600 13.42 -25.80 6.73
CA SER A 600 13.64 -25.13 5.44
C SER A 600 12.31 -24.75 4.79
N LEU A 601 12.20 -23.49 4.34
CA LEU A 601 11.04 -22.91 3.66
C LEU A 601 11.33 -22.69 2.17
N SER A 602 10.37 -23.04 1.31
CA SER A 602 10.39 -22.72 -0.13
C SER A 602 9.47 -21.56 -0.48
N GLY A 603 9.79 -20.82 -1.55
CA GLY A 603 8.97 -19.71 -2.05
C GLY A 603 9.35 -18.32 -1.53
N LEU A 604 10.35 -18.23 -0.65
CA LEU A 604 10.95 -16.98 -0.18
C LEU A 604 12.15 -16.58 -1.06
N SER A 605 12.49 -15.29 -1.10
CA SER A 605 13.74 -14.78 -1.70
C SER A 605 14.81 -14.54 -0.63
N LYS A 606 16.07 -14.37 -1.06
CA LYS A 606 17.19 -14.05 -0.17
C LYS A 606 16.91 -12.75 0.59
N GLY A 607 16.86 -12.83 1.92
CA GLY A 607 16.61 -11.68 2.81
C GLY A 607 15.14 -11.51 3.24
N ASP A 608 14.23 -12.38 2.82
CA ASP A 608 12.82 -12.27 3.21
C ASP A 608 12.62 -12.72 4.68
N TRP A 609 13.44 -13.68 5.12
CA TRP A 609 13.41 -14.26 6.46
C TRP A 609 14.64 -13.86 7.29
N THR A 610 14.58 -12.68 7.89
CA THR A 610 15.69 -12.08 8.67
C THR A 610 15.52 -12.13 10.17
N ASP A 611 14.29 -12.30 10.66
CA ASP A 611 13.99 -12.42 12.08
C ASP A 611 12.78 -13.36 12.26
N THR A 612 12.80 -14.11 13.36
CA THR A 612 11.77 -15.08 13.73
C THR A 612 11.38 -14.92 15.18
N ASP A 613 10.08 -14.91 15.42
CA ASP A 613 9.60 -15.04 16.78
C ASP A 613 9.51 -16.50 17.18
N ILE A 614 10.47 -16.93 18.01
CA ILE A 614 10.40 -18.20 18.73
C ILE A 614 9.63 -17.99 20.04
N PHE A 615 8.60 -18.79 20.21
CA PHE A 615 7.83 -18.92 21.43
C PHE A 615 8.05 -20.27 22.09
N PHE A 616 7.77 -20.38 23.38
CA PHE A 616 7.79 -21.66 24.08
C PHE A 616 6.61 -21.83 25.04
N ARG A 617 6.27 -23.09 25.29
CA ARG A 617 5.41 -23.56 26.39
C ARG A 617 6.19 -24.51 27.26
N GLY A 618 6.20 -24.26 28.57
CA GLY A 618 6.85 -25.10 29.55
C GLY A 618 7.09 -24.38 30.87
N ASN A 619 7.61 -25.11 31.84
CA ASN A 619 7.95 -24.59 33.17
C ASN A 619 9.38 -24.04 33.19
N GLY A 620 9.54 -22.80 33.62
CA GLY A 620 10.81 -22.06 33.60
C GLY A 620 10.99 -21.24 32.33
N ASP A 621 11.82 -20.21 32.40
CA ASP A 621 12.08 -19.31 31.26
C ASP A 621 13.19 -19.85 30.34
N ILE A 622 13.00 -19.67 29.04
CA ILE A 622 14.03 -19.90 28.03
C ILE A 622 14.61 -18.54 27.62
N ILE A 623 15.93 -18.39 27.73
CA ILE A 623 16.64 -17.20 27.26
C ILE A 623 16.73 -17.26 25.74
N GLY A 624 16.17 -16.26 25.05
CA GLY A 624 16.13 -16.18 23.59
C GLY A 624 14.78 -16.54 22.96
N ALA A 625 13.83 -17.09 23.73
CA ALA A 625 12.47 -17.37 23.30
C ALA A 625 11.44 -16.71 24.21
N THR A 626 10.25 -16.40 23.69
CA THR A 626 9.20 -15.72 24.47
C THR A 626 8.18 -16.74 24.98
N LYS A 627 7.77 -16.68 26.25
CA LYS A 627 6.66 -17.52 26.72
C LYS A 627 5.39 -17.11 25.97
N ILE A 628 4.69 -18.06 25.37
CA ILE A 628 3.48 -17.74 24.60
C ILE A 628 2.34 -17.32 25.54
N ASP A 629 1.63 -16.27 25.16
CA ASP A 629 0.40 -15.83 25.84
C ASP A 629 -0.81 -16.49 25.14
N GLU A 630 -1.57 -17.29 25.89
CA GLU A 630 -2.72 -18.03 25.35
C GLU A 630 -3.80 -17.09 24.78
N LYS A 631 -3.91 -15.86 25.29
CA LYS A 631 -4.88 -14.88 24.79
C LYS A 631 -4.57 -14.42 23.37
N ILE A 632 -3.30 -14.25 23.03
CA ILE A 632 -2.87 -13.85 21.68
C ILE A 632 -3.15 -14.97 20.68
N LEU A 633 -2.94 -16.22 21.09
CA LEU A 633 -3.24 -17.39 20.26
C LEU A 633 -4.76 -17.50 19.99
N GLU A 634 -5.59 -17.22 21.00
CA GLU A 634 -7.05 -17.17 20.83
C GLU A 634 -7.51 -16.04 19.91
N GLU A 635 -6.90 -14.85 19.98
CA GLU A 635 -7.20 -13.75 19.06
C GLU A 635 -6.85 -14.12 17.61
N ILE A 636 -5.69 -14.74 17.37
CA ILE A 636 -5.29 -15.20 16.04
C ILE A 636 -6.29 -16.25 15.53
N ARG A 637 -6.66 -17.23 16.37
CA ARG A 637 -7.68 -18.24 16.00
C ARG A 637 -9.04 -17.63 15.71
N LYS A 638 -9.47 -16.62 16.48
CA LYS A 638 -10.72 -15.89 16.21
C LYS A 638 -10.64 -15.12 14.90
N SER A 639 -9.51 -14.48 14.60
CA SER A 639 -9.31 -13.78 13.33
C SER A 639 -9.30 -14.74 12.14
N GLU A 640 -8.70 -15.92 12.29
CA GLU A 640 -8.67 -16.99 11.28
C GLU A 640 -10.07 -17.55 11.05
N ALA A 641 -10.82 -17.84 12.11
CA ALA A 641 -12.22 -18.27 12.01
C ALA A 641 -13.11 -17.22 11.33
N LEU A 642 -12.94 -15.94 11.66
CA LEU A 642 -13.67 -14.84 10.99
C LEU A 642 -13.30 -14.72 9.51
N THR A 643 -12.03 -14.95 9.17
CA THR A 643 -11.56 -14.92 7.77
C THR A 643 -12.10 -16.13 7.00
N ALA A 644 -12.09 -17.32 7.58
CA ALA A 644 -12.65 -18.53 6.99
C ALA A 644 -14.16 -18.39 6.73
N ILE A 645 -14.92 -17.91 7.73
CA ILE A 645 -16.36 -17.63 7.58
C ILE A 645 -16.59 -16.59 6.47
N ARG A 646 -15.77 -15.54 6.40
CA ARG A 646 -15.89 -14.52 5.35
C ARG A 646 -15.59 -15.09 3.97
N ASN A 647 -14.58 -15.95 3.85
CA ASN A 647 -14.21 -16.60 2.60
C ASN A 647 -15.29 -17.59 2.16
N GLU A 648 -15.85 -18.38 3.08
CA GLU A 648 -16.98 -19.28 2.80
C GLU A 648 -18.22 -18.50 2.33
N ILE A 649 -18.48 -17.32 2.91
CA ILE A 649 -19.55 -16.42 2.44
C ILE A 649 -19.25 -15.90 1.02
N SER A 650 -17.99 -15.53 0.72
CA SER A 650 -17.64 -15.09 -0.64
C SER A 650 -17.63 -16.21 -1.68
N GLU A 651 -17.27 -17.44 -1.27
CA GLU A 651 -17.27 -18.63 -2.14
C GLU A 651 -18.70 -19.10 -2.42
N SER A 652 -19.58 -19.07 -1.42
CA SER A 652 -21.01 -19.33 -1.63
C SER A 652 -21.67 -18.26 -2.50
N GLU A 653 -21.31 -16.98 -2.36
CA GLU A 653 -21.78 -15.91 -3.25
C GLU A 653 -21.27 -16.08 -4.70
N SER A 654 -20.02 -16.51 -4.89
CA SER A 654 -19.49 -16.75 -6.24
C SER A 654 -20.06 -18.01 -6.88
N GLN A 655 -20.41 -19.03 -6.09
CA GLN A 655 -21.18 -20.19 -6.55
C GLN A 655 -22.61 -19.82 -6.93
N GLU A 656 -23.33 -19.03 -6.11
CA GLU A 656 -24.67 -18.54 -6.46
C GLU A 656 -24.64 -17.64 -7.72
N VAL A 657 -23.62 -16.82 -7.89
CA VAL A 657 -23.45 -16.01 -9.11
C VAL A 657 -23.13 -16.89 -10.33
N ASN A 658 -22.30 -17.92 -10.18
CA ASN A 658 -21.98 -18.85 -11.27
C ASN A 658 -23.16 -19.76 -11.64
N GLU A 659 -24.01 -20.17 -10.68
CA GLU A 659 -25.25 -20.90 -10.94
C GLU A 659 -26.28 -20.02 -11.67
N VAL A 660 -26.37 -18.73 -11.32
CA VAL A 660 -27.25 -17.78 -12.03
C VAL A 660 -26.72 -17.46 -13.44
N VAL A 661 -25.40 -17.51 -13.67
CA VAL A 661 -24.79 -17.35 -14.99
C VAL A 661 -24.98 -18.62 -15.83
N SER A 662 -24.87 -19.81 -15.25
CA SER A 662 -25.11 -21.08 -15.97
C SER A 662 -26.59 -21.27 -16.32
N GLU A 663 -27.51 -20.87 -15.44
CA GLU A 663 -28.95 -20.80 -15.75
C GLU A 663 -29.25 -19.80 -16.88
N ARG A 664 -28.54 -18.67 -16.95
CA ARG A 664 -28.66 -17.71 -18.07
C ARG A 664 -28.13 -18.25 -19.40
N GLU A 665 -27.01 -18.98 -19.40
CA GLU A 665 -26.49 -19.62 -20.61
C GLU A 665 -27.39 -20.75 -21.11
N LEU A 666 -28.14 -21.41 -20.21
CA LEU A 666 -29.16 -22.39 -20.58
C LEU A 666 -30.39 -21.72 -21.18
N VAL A 667 -30.84 -20.59 -20.63
CA VAL A 667 -31.98 -19.81 -21.16
C VAL A 667 -31.66 -19.16 -22.51
N GLU A 668 -30.43 -18.64 -22.73
CA GLU A 668 -30.02 -18.09 -24.03
C GLU A 668 -29.88 -19.18 -25.11
N LYS A 669 -29.56 -20.42 -24.73
CA LYS A 669 -29.56 -21.59 -25.64
C LYS A 669 -30.98 -22.08 -25.98
N GLU A 670 -31.94 -21.93 -25.07
CA GLU A 670 -33.34 -22.25 -25.35
C GLU A 670 -34.04 -21.16 -26.18
N GLU A 671 -33.70 -19.88 -25.99
CA GLU A 671 -34.24 -18.77 -26.80
C GLU A 671 -33.69 -18.75 -28.24
N THR A 672 -32.44 -19.18 -28.45
CA THR A 672 -31.88 -19.28 -29.81
C THR A 672 -32.47 -20.44 -30.62
N ASN A 673 -32.79 -21.58 -29.98
CA ASN A 673 -33.43 -22.73 -30.63
C ASN A 673 -34.91 -22.53 -30.99
N ASN A 674 -35.60 -21.57 -30.36
CA ASN A 674 -37.03 -21.29 -30.62
C ASN A 674 -37.27 -20.20 -31.68
N SER A 675 -36.22 -19.69 -32.32
CA SER A 675 -36.32 -18.60 -33.31
C SER A 675 -36.40 -19.05 -34.78
N ASP A 676 -36.29 -20.35 -35.07
CA ASP A 676 -36.51 -20.91 -36.40
C ASP A 676 -37.87 -21.63 -36.49
N GLY A 677 -38.85 -20.94 -37.11
CA GLY A 677 -39.96 -21.62 -37.78
C GLY A 677 -41.38 -21.27 -37.30
N ILE A 678 -41.83 -20.03 -37.48
CA ILE A 678 -43.25 -19.73 -37.65
C ILE A 678 -43.41 -18.66 -38.75
N ASN A 679 -43.65 -19.12 -39.98
CA ASN A 679 -43.90 -18.27 -41.15
C ASN A 679 -45.41 -18.22 -41.43
N ILE A 680 -46.11 -17.19 -40.91
CA ILE A 680 -47.59 -17.07 -40.93
C ILE A 680 -48.14 -16.49 -42.25
N PHE A 681 -47.34 -16.42 -43.33
CA PHE A 681 -47.74 -15.75 -44.58
C PHE A 681 -47.66 -16.63 -45.84
N ALA A 682 -47.95 -17.93 -45.74
CA ALA A 682 -47.91 -18.85 -46.88
C ALA A 682 -49.28 -19.29 -47.45
N ASP A 683 -50.41 -19.03 -46.78
CA ASP A 683 -51.71 -19.59 -47.19
C ASP A 683 -52.69 -18.56 -47.79
N PHE A 684 -52.23 -17.73 -48.74
CA PHE A 684 -53.12 -16.87 -49.54
C PHE A 684 -52.61 -16.73 -50.97
N GLU A 685 -52.57 -17.82 -51.72
CA GLU A 685 -52.66 -17.82 -53.19
C GLU A 685 -52.82 -19.28 -53.67
N GLU A 686 -54.07 -19.72 -53.85
CA GLU A 686 -54.54 -20.60 -54.93
C GLU A 686 -55.96 -21.11 -54.61
N GLY A 687 -56.94 -20.66 -55.39
CA GLY A 687 -58.25 -21.32 -55.47
C GLY A 687 -59.45 -20.39 -55.61
N SER A 688 -59.70 -19.88 -56.83
CA SER A 688 -61.02 -20.00 -57.48
C SER A 688 -60.98 -19.39 -58.89
N GLU A 689 -61.33 -20.22 -59.88
CA GLU A 689 -62.13 -19.81 -61.04
C GLU A 689 -63.33 -18.94 -60.63
#